data_AF-A0A2W6YEV8-F1
#
_entry.id   AF-A0A2W6YEV8-F1
#
_cell.length_a   1.000
_cell.length_b   1.000
_cell.length_c   1.000
_cell.angle_alpha   90.00
_cell.angle_beta   90.00
_cell.angle_gamma   90.00
#
_symmetry.space_group_name_H-M   'P 1'
#
loop_
_entity.id
_entity.type
_entity.pdbx_description
1 polymer ?
#
loop_
_entity_poly.entity_id
_entity_poly.type
_entity_poly.pdbx_seq_one_letter_code
_entity_poly.pdbx_strand_id
1 'polypeptide(L)'
;MTAHPTGMIGLPLRLLAREVYGRVVEKVGAEAVALVTGEEKIKPERPRFWICTVEAMPRDLEVDFIAIDEIQLAADLDRGHVFTDRMLNRRGRAETMLIGAGTMRPVIEQLMPGVNVATRPRLSQLLFAGDRKITRLPPRSAIVAFSVEEVYAVAELIRRQKGGAAVVLGALSPRTRNAQVELYQSGDVDYLVATDAIGMGLNLDVDHIAFAADWKFDGHQFRRLNPAEFGQIAGRAGRHLRDGTFGTSGRCQPFEAELVEQIENHRFEPLRQLQWRSSELATHSVASLLESLNRQPNEAALTRALITEDQRTLEILAKDREVADLAHGRAAVERLWEVCGLPDYRKISPLQHADLATTLYLRLMRHGRLDPDWFGQQLATLDRTDGEIDTLSARISQVRTWSFVANRPDWLPDPEHWQGMARLVEDKLSDALHERIASRFVDRRTSVLLRRLRENAMLEAEVTTAGDVLVEGQHVGMLQGFRFTADPKAGGPEAKALNLAAMKALASEIEARAARLVLAGDDAFLLSHDGLVRWIGEPVARLVAGEKALEPRLRLLVEEHLTGPAREQVEARLTNWLKNHVTKLLGALQVLENATTLNGIARGIAYQAAEALGVLERAKVGEEMKALDQEGRAGLRQLGIRFGAFHLYVPALLKPAPRALAAQLWALKHGSPEQAGLDDISHLASSGRTSFQADKAVPKGLYRAAGYRVCGERAVRVDILERLADLIRPAIAYRPGVTAGAAPAGAADQDGFVVTGAMTSLVGCAGEDFASILRSLGYVSAKRPGPAITVPLLPAAATTPAATQAATVTSPANEGEAAAEAEPAVATDDAGETADAAPAPETPDVPVLTAQELAAQELGSADEPAPAAETASVADEAASAAPVPADAMLPPHPASEAEAGAAALETGAQPGEAGEVRAASTPAEPEEIEVWRPHRHQGGRRPEQGARSGRPERPQQGGRRDDRRPRGGGRPGSAPGQEQPAAQAAGAEASQQQRPPRRDERARDDRNRGGRPDREERGGPRREGQRPGGPRRDERGDRGGERFQQPRPRPAAREPDPDSPFAKLAALKAQLEGSKD
;
A
#
# COMPACT_ATOMS: atom_id res chain seq x y z
N MET A 1 1.19 -4.92 -57.44
CA MET A 1 1.95 -3.64 -57.45
C MET A 1 3.44 -3.82 -57.72
N THR A 2 4.33 -4.04 -56.72
CA THR A 2 5.80 -3.89 -56.89
C THR A 2 6.50 -4.85 -57.87
N ALA A 3 5.80 -5.87 -58.38
CA ALA A 3 6.26 -6.71 -59.49
C ALA A 3 6.13 -6.04 -60.87
N HIS A 4 5.41 -4.91 -60.97
CA HIS A 4 5.21 -4.14 -62.20
C HIS A 4 6.19 -2.94 -62.29
N PRO A 5 6.46 -2.40 -63.50
CA PRO A 5 7.39 -1.29 -63.68
C PRO A 5 6.96 -0.02 -62.94
N THR A 6 5.67 0.32 -63.01
CA THR A 6 5.02 1.40 -62.25
C THR A 6 3.76 0.89 -61.56
N GLY A 7 3.28 1.62 -60.54
CA GLY A 7 2.00 1.26 -59.92
C GLY A 7 1.44 2.28 -58.94
N MET A 8 0.16 2.15 -58.64
CA MET A 8 -0.58 3.02 -57.74
C MET A 8 -1.53 2.19 -56.86
N ILE A 9 -1.74 2.60 -55.61
CA ILE A 9 -2.71 1.99 -54.71
C ILE A 9 -3.48 3.06 -53.93
N GLY A 10 -4.80 3.03 -54.05
CA GLY A 10 -5.73 3.84 -53.26
C GLY A 10 -6.19 3.09 -52.02
N LEU A 11 -5.91 3.67 -50.86
CA LEU A 11 -6.20 3.12 -49.54
C LEU A 11 -7.27 3.96 -48.83
N PRO A 12 -8.12 3.38 -47.98
CA PRO A 12 -9.28 4.09 -47.44
C PRO A 12 -8.94 5.06 -46.30
N LEU A 13 -7.72 5.03 -45.77
CA LEU A 13 -7.27 5.77 -44.59
C LEU A 13 -5.80 6.20 -44.72
N ARG A 14 -5.47 7.41 -44.24
CA ARG A 14 -4.09 7.94 -44.15
C ARG A 14 -3.14 7.01 -43.39
N LEU A 15 -3.62 6.34 -42.34
CA LEU A 15 -2.84 5.35 -41.57
C LEU A 15 -2.39 4.16 -42.45
N LEU A 16 -3.29 3.59 -43.24
CA LEU A 16 -2.96 2.51 -44.17
C LEU A 16 -2.04 3.01 -45.29
N ALA A 17 -2.27 4.21 -45.81
CA ALA A 17 -1.38 4.83 -46.79
C ALA A 17 0.06 4.96 -46.24
N ARG A 18 0.21 5.34 -44.97
CA ARG A 18 1.52 5.43 -44.30
C ARG A 18 2.15 4.04 -44.04
N GLU A 19 1.36 3.06 -43.61
CA GLU A 19 1.81 1.68 -43.37
C GLU A 19 2.29 0.99 -44.66
N VAL A 20 1.52 1.14 -45.75
CA VAL A 20 1.87 0.59 -47.07
C VAL A 20 3.06 1.36 -47.68
N TYR A 21 3.14 2.68 -47.49
CA TYR A 21 4.31 3.47 -47.90
C TYR A 21 5.60 2.94 -47.26
N GLY A 22 5.63 2.73 -45.94
CA GLY A 22 6.79 2.15 -45.24
C GLY A 22 7.22 0.81 -45.85
N ARG A 23 6.28 -0.15 -45.95
CA ARG A 23 6.53 -1.49 -46.52
C ARG A 23 6.94 -1.53 -47.99
N VAL A 24 6.69 -0.47 -48.75
CA VAL A 24 7.13 -0.34 -50.15
C VAL A 24 8.49 0.33 -50.21
N VAL A 25 8.73 1.40 -49.43
CA VAL A 25 10.04 2.04 -49.27
C VAL A 25 11.11 1.04 -48.79
N GLU A 26 10.79 0.18 -47.83
CA GLU A 26 11.63 -0.95 -47.37
C GLU A 26 12.06 -1.91 -48.51
N LYS A 27 11.32 -1.97 -49.62
CA LYS A 27 11.53 -2.92 -50.71
C LYS A 27 12.12 -2.32 -51.98
N VAL A 28 11.93 -1.01 -52.22
CA VAL A 28 12.38 -0.36 -53.47
C VAL A 28 13.11 0.99 -53.26
N GLY A 29 13.31 1.42 -52.01
CA GLY A 29 13.94 2.70 -51.66
C GLY A 29 12.99 3.89 -51.72
N ALA A 30 13.30 4.96 -50.96
CA ALA A 30 12.44 6.14 -50.81
C ALA A 30 12.22 6.89 -52.14
N GLU A 31 13.28 7.09 -52.93
CA GLU A 31 13.25 7.81 -54.21
C GLU A 31 12.26 7.23 -55.24
N ALA A 32 11.89 5.96 -55.10
CA ALA A 32 10.96 5.28 -56.00
C ALA A 32 9.49 5.41 -55.59
N VAL A 33 9.16 6.01 -54.44
CA VAL A 33 7.82 5.94 -53.82
C VAL A 33 7.30 7.33 -53.43
N ALA A 34 6.08 7.65 -53.86
CA ALA A 34 5.33 8.82 -53.40
C ALA A 34 4.25 8.42 -52.38
N LEU A 35 4.00 9.30 -51.41
CA LEU A 35 2.82 9.28 -50.51
C LEU A 35 1.95 10.50 -50.82
N VAL A 36 0.65 10.31 -51.04
CA VAL A 36 -0.29 11.40 -51.35
C VAL A 36 -1.61 11.22 -50.59
N THR A 37 -1.83 12.02 -49.55
CA THR A 37 -3.13 12.14 -48.85
C THR A 37 -3.67 13.58 -48.97
N GLY A 38 -4.76 13.92 -48.28
CA GLY A 38 -5.30 15.29 -48.30
C GLY A 38 -4.47 16.29 -47.46
N GLU A 39 -3.66 15.78 -46.53
CA GLU A 39 -2.96 16.54 -45.49
C GLU A 39 -1.44 16.33 -45.51
N GLU A 40 -0.96 15.31 -46.22
CA GLU A 40 0.45 14.93 -46.30
C GLU A 40 0.83 14.49 -47.72
N LYS A 41 1.89 15.09 -48.24
CA LYS A 41 2.45 14.77 -49.55
C LYS A 41 3.96 14.56 -49.44
N ILE A 42 4.44 13.43 -49.94
CA ILE A 42 5.86 13.13 -50.13
C ILE A 42 6.02 12.72 -51.59
N LYS A 43 6.78 13.49 -52.36
CA LYS A 43 7.01 13.24 -53.79
C LYS A 43 8.50 13.43 -54.08
N PRO A 44 9.29 12.36 -54.25
CA PRO A 44 10.66 12.46 -54.77
C PRO A 44 10.64 12.92 -56.24
N GLU A 45 11.80 13.12 -56.87
CA GLU A 45 11.85 13.59 -58.26
C GLU A 45 11.18 12.62 -59.26
N ARG A 46 11.38 11.30 -59.07
CA ARG A 46 11.02 10.25 -60.07
C ARG A 46 10.30 9.02 -59.45
N PRO A 47 9.19 9.21 -58.73
CA PRO A 47 8.43 8.12 -58.11
C PRO A 47 7.83 7.18 -59.16
N ARG A 48 8.09 5.87 -58.99
CA ARG A 48 7.51 4.78 -59.77
C ARG A 48 6.24 4.21 -59.14
N PHE A 49 6.14 4.31 -57.81
CA PHE A 49 5.04 3.77 -57.02
C PHE A 49 4.33 4.87 -56.24
N TRP A 50 2.99 4.88 -56.31
CA TRP A 50 2.15 5.95 -55.76
C TRP A 50 1.19 5.38 -54.71
N ILE A 51 1.49 5.65 -53.44
CA ILE A 51 0.66 5.24 -52.32
C ILE A 51 -0.22 6.42 -51.94
N CYS A 52 -1.54 6.26 -51.98
CA CYS A 52 -2.45 7.39 -51.79
C CYS A 52 -3.71 7.01 -51.02
N THR A 53 -4.43 8.01 -50.50
CA THR A 53 -5.84 7.77 -50.16
C THR A 53 -6.67 7.76 -51.44
N VAL A 54 -7.79 7.02 -51.45
CA VAL A 54 -8.68 6.88 -52.62
C VAL A 54 -9.15 8.25 -53.14
N GLU A 55 -9.38 9.19 -52.24
CA GLU A 55 -9.75 10.57 -52.53
C GLU A 55 -8.62 11.34 -53.23
N ALA A 56 -7.41 11.26 -52.67
CA ALA A 56 -6.20 11.96 -53.14
C ALA A 56 -5.46 11.24 -54.28
N MET A 57 -6.00 10.12 -54.79
CA MET A 57 -5.43 9.37 -55.90
C MET A 57 -5.27 10.26 -57.15
N PRO A 58 -4.05 10.41 -57.70
CA PRO A 58 -3.82 11.18 -58.92
C PRO A 58 -4.66 10.65 -60.10
N ARG A 59 -5.27 11.57 -60.86
CA ARG A 59 -6.18 11.26 -61.99
C ARG A 59 -5.48 11.37 -63.34
N ASP A 60 -4.48 12.24 -63.40
CA ASP A 60 -3.61 12.61 -64.52
C ASP A 60 -2.54 11.56 -64.86
N LEU A 61 -2.13 10.75 -63.87
CA LEU A 61 -1.10 9.73 -64.05
C LEU A 61 -1.67 8.44 -64.65
N GLU A 62 -0.93 7.86 -65.58
CA GLU A 62 -1.15 6.51 -66.11
C GLU A 62 -0.02 5.57 -65.64
N VAL A 63 -0.37 4.42 -65.07
CA VAL A 63 0.57 3.43 -64.51
C VAL A 63 0.18 2.01 -64.94
N ASP A 64 1.10 1.05 -64.82
CA ASP A 64 0.87 -0.33 -65.25
C ASP A 64 -0.12 -1.07 -64.33
N PHE A 65 -0.01 -0.85 -63.03
CA PHE A 65 -0.83 -1.46 -61.99
C PHE A 65 -1.63 -0.41 -61.20
N ILE A 66 -2.94 -0.60 -61.06
CA ILE A 66 -3.76 0.13 -60.08
C ILE A 66 -4.39 -0.85 -59.10
N ALA A 67 -4.39 -0.53 -57.81
CA ALA A 67 -5.24 -1.17 -56.80
C ALA A 67 -6.13 -0.18 -56.05
N ILE A 68 -7.31 -0.64 -55.65
CA ILE A 68 -8.25 0.08 -54.77
C ILE A 68 -8.66 -0.87 -53.65
N ASP A 69 -8.51 -0.42 -52.40
CA ASP A 69 -8.73 -1.22 -51.19
C ASP A 69 -10.02 -0.82 -50.43
N GLU A 70 -10.56 -1.76 -49.66
CA GLU A 70 -11.88 -1.71 -49.00
C GLU A 70 -13.02 -1.21 -49.93
N ILE A 71 -13.15 -1.77 -51.15
CA ILE A 71 -14.12 -1.32 -52.16
C ILE A 71 -15.59 -1.29 -51.70
N GLN A 72 -15.97 -2.02 -50.65
CA GLN A 72 -17.32 -1.95 -50.07
C GLN A 72 -17.68 -0.56 -49.52
N LEU A 73 -16.69 0.30 -49.29
CA LEU A 73 -16.92 1.71 -48.95
C LEU A 73 -17.54 2.50 -50.11
N ALA A 74 -17.64 1.94 -51.33
CA ALA A 74 -18.49 2.49 -52.39
C ALA A 74 -19.99 2.59 -52.03
N ALA A 75 -20.44 1.86 -51.00
CA ALA A 75 -21.80 1.99 -50.45
C ALA A 75 -21.95 3.10 -49.39
N ASP A 76 -20.84 3.70 -48.91
CA ASP A 76 -20.85 4.76 -47.89
C ASP A 76 -21.54 6.03 -48.38
N LEU A 77 -22.47 6.57 -47.58
CA LEU A 77 -23.39 7.64 -47.97
C LEU A 77 -22.71 8.98 -48.29
N ASP A 78 -21.53 9.24 -47.70
CA ASP A 78 -20.81 10.50 -47.81
C ASP A 78 -19.69 10.39 -48.84
N ARG A 79 -18.70 9.52 -48.59
CA ARG A 79 -17.49 9.38 -49.43
C ARG A 79 -17.52 8.22 -50.43
N GLY A 80 -18.52 7.35 -50.38
CA GLY A 80 -18.58 6.16 -51.26
C GLY A 80 -18.64 6.49 -52.74
N HIS A 81 -19.19 7.65 -53.11
CA HIS A 81 -19.19 8.14 -54.48
C HIS A 81 -17.77 8.29 -55.08
N VAL A 82 -16.76 8.56 -54.24
CA VAL A 82 -15.35 8.65 -54.68
C VAL A 82 -14.77 7.27 -54.95
N PHE A 83 -15.11 6.27 -54.13
CA PHE A 83 -14.71 4.88 -54.35
C PHE A 83 -15.33 4.35 -55.65
N THR A 84 -16.61 4.63 -55.90
CA THR A 84 -17.28 4.30 -57.16
C THR A 84 -16.64 4.98 -58.37
N ASP A 85 -16.33 6.28 -58.31
CA ASP A 85 -15.59 7.01 -59.37
C ASP A 85 -14.24 6.34 -59.66
N ARG A 86 -13.41 6.10 -58.63
CA ARG A 86 -12.10 5.45 -58.81
C ARG A 86 -12.23 4.04 -59.38
N MET A 87 -13.16 3.27 -58.85
CA MET A 87 -13.43 1.89 -59.27
C MET A 87 -13.90 1.81 -60.73
N LEU A 88 -14.84 2.64 -61.14
CA LEU A 88 -15.36 2.63 -62.51
C LEU A 88 -14.37 3.25 -63.52
N ASN A 89 -13.68 4.34 -63.15
CA ASN A 89 -12.97 5.18 -64.12
C ASN A 89 -11.43 5.10 -64.11
N ARG A 90 -10.79 4.41 -63.14
CA ARG A 90 -9.32 4.25 -63.12
C ARG A 90 -8.91 2.83 -63.53
N ARG A 91 -7.92 2.72 -64.43
CA ARG A 91 -7.36 1.45 -64.92
C ARG A 91 -5.84 1.54 -64.96
N GLY A 92 -5.17 0.47 -64.52
CA GLY A 92 -3.77 0.25 -64.86
C GLY A 92 -3.62 -0.29 -66.29
N ARG A 93 -2.51 0.01 -66.97
CA ARG A 93 -2.27 -0.44 -68.36
C ARG A 93 -2.20 -1.98 -68.49
N ALA A 94 -1.78 -2.67 -67.44
CA ALA A 94 -1.60 -4.12 -67.41
C ALA A 94 -2.53 -4.82 -66.40
N GLU A 95 -2.77 -4.22 -65.23
CA GLU A 95 -3.58 -4.83 -64.17
C GLU A 95 -4.37 -3.77 -63.38
N THR A 96 -5.64 -4.07 -63.08
CA THR A 96 -6.46 -3.30 -62.13
C THR A 96 -7.02 -4.27 -61.09
N MET A 97 -6.71 -4.05 -59.82
CA MET A 97 -7.04 -4.94 -58.70
C MET A 97 -8.02 -4.25 -57.74
N LEU A 98 -9.15 -4.91 -57.46
CA LEU A 98 -10.15 -4.45 -56.50
C LEU A 98 -10.10 -5.36 -55.27
N ILE A 99 -9.97 -4.77 -54.07
CA ILE A 99 -9.82 -5.49 -52.81
C ILE A 99 -10.92 -5.03 -51.85
N GLY A 100 -11.60 -5.96 -51.19
CA GLY A 100 -12.69 -5.65 -50.25
C GLY A 100 -13.56 -6.86 -49.91
N ALA A 101 -14.69 -6.60 -49.25
CA ALA A 101 -15.60 -7.62 -48.72
C ALA A 101 -16.33 -8.41 -49.83
N GLY A 102 -16.53 -9.71 -49.59
CA GLY A 102 -17.23 -10.61 -50.53
C GLY A 102 -18.69 -10.22 -50.83
N THR A 103 -19.31 -9.39 -50.00
CA THR A 103 -20.64 -8.81 -50.24
C THR A 103 -20.70 -7.91 -51.47
N MET A 104 -19.56 -7.40 -51.95
CA MET A 104 -19.46 -6.63 -53.19
C MET A 104 -19.55 -7.49 -54.45
N ARG A 105 -19.37 -8.81 -54.36
CA ARG A 105 -19.23 -9.68 -55.54
C ARG A 105 -20.34 -9.50 -56.59
N PRO A 106 -21.65 -9.55 -56.25
CA PRO A 106 -22.70 -9.48 -57.27
C PRO A 106 -22.77 -8.12 -57.98
N VAL A 107 -22.58 -7.02 -57.23
CA VAL A 107 -22.62 -5.67 -57.81
C VAL A 107 -21.38 -5.37 -58.66
N ILE A 108 -20.23 -5.97 -58.34
CA ILE A 108 -19.01 -5.92 -59.15
C ILE A 108 -19.13 -6.78 -60.41
N GLU A 109 -19.68 -8.00 -60.33
CA GLU A 109 -19.93 -8.86 -61.49
C GLU A 109 -20.97 -8.24 -62.45
N GLN A 110 -21.92 -7.44 -61.93
CA GLN A 110 -22.87 -6.66 -62.73
C GLN A 110 -22.23 -5.43 -63.38
N LEU A 111 -21.48 -4.61 -62.63
CA LEU A 111 -20.86 -3.37 -63.13
C LEU A 111 -19.61 -3.62 -63.99
N MET A 112 -18.97 -4.78 -63.87
CA MET A 112 -17.78 -5.16 -64.64
C MET A 112 -17.88 -6.61 -65.16
N PRO A 113 -18.69 -6.86 -66.21
CA PRO A 113 -18.79 -8.19 -66.83
C PRO A 113 -17.41 -8.72 -67.25
N GLY A 114 -17.08 -9.95 -66.84
CA GLY A 114 -15.80 -10.59 -67.13
C GLY A 114 -14.69 -10.36 -66.09
N VAL A 115 -14.98 -9.68 -64.98
CA VAL A 115 -14.06 -9.55 -63.83
C VAL A 115 -13.66 -10.92 -63.25
N ASN A 116 -12.37 -11.09 -62.91
CA ASN A 116 -11.85 -12.29 -62.26
C ASN A 116 -11.91 -12.14 -60.73
N VAL A 117 -12.58 -13.06 -60.03
CA VAL A 117 -12.85 -12.99 -58.59
C VAL A 117 -12.07 -14.07 -57.83
N ALA A 118 -11.07 -13.67 -57.04
CA ALA A 118 -10.26 -14.56 -56.21
C ALA A 118 -10.59 -14.41 -54.71
N THR A 119 -11.36 -15.34 -54.14
CA THR A 119 -11.72 -15.32 -52.72
C THR A 119 -10.59 -15.83 -51.83
N ARG A 120 -10.40 -15.20 -50.65
CA ARG A 120 -9.50 -15.67 -49.59
C ARG A 120 -10.32 -15.95 -48.31
N PRO A 121 -10.30 -17.19 -47.76
CA PRO A 121 -10.93 -17.47 -46.48
C PRO A 121 -10.11 -16.89 -45.32
N ARG A 122 -10.76 -16.72 -44.15
CA ARG A 122 -10.09 -16.36 -42.90
C ARG A 122 -9.17 -17.50 -42.43
N LEU A 123 -8.01 -17.15 -41.87
CA LEU A 123 -7.01 -18.14 -41.40
C LEU A 123 -7.24 -18.63 -39.96
N SER A 124 -7.99 -17.88 -39.15
CA SER A 124 -8.35 -18.21 -37.78
C SER A 124 -9.88 -18.25 -37.60
N GLN A 125 -10.34 -18.96 -36.58
CA GLN A 125 -11.75 -18.96 -36.18
C GLN A 125 -12.08 -17.71 -35.35
N LEU A 126 -13.37 -17.37 -35.32
CA LEU A 126 -13.93 -16.33 -34.46
C LEU A 126 -15.13 -16.94 -33.74
N LEU A 127 -15.12 -16.92 -32.41
CA LEU A 127 -16.10 -17.62 -31.58
C LEU A 127 -16.81 -16.69 -30.60
N PHE A 128 -18.11 -16.88 -30.39
CA PHE A 128 -18.90 -16.11 -29.45
C PHE A 128 -18.68 -16.58 -27.99
N ALA A 129 -18.27 -15.66 -27.13
CA ALA A 129 -17.88 -15.91 -25.74
C ALA A 129 -18.94 -15.48 -24.69
N GLY A 130 -20.15 -15.15 -25.14
CA GLY A 130 -21.30 -14.76 -24.33
C GLY A 130 -21.33 -13.30 -23.87
N ASP A 131 -22.27 -12.98 -22.97
CA ASP A 131 -22.25 -11.74 -22.18
C ASP A 131 -21.16 -11.83 -21.11
N ARG A 132 -20.43 -10.72 -20.91
CA ARG A 132 -19.56 -10.54 -19.74
C ARG A 132 -19.60 -9.09 -19.28
N LYS A 133 -19.81 -8.87 -17.98
CA LYS A 133 -19.56 -7.56 -17.35
C LYS A 133 -18.13 -7.10 -17.62
N ILE A 134 -17.93 -5.81 -17.92
CA ILE A 134 -16.63 -5.18 -18.26
C ILE A 134 -15.52 -5.61 -17.28
N THR A 135 -15.85 -5.67 -15.99
CA THR A 135 -14.94 -6.04 -14.89
C THR A 135 -14.41 -7.48 -14.95
N ARG A 136 -15.08 -8.35 -15.71
CA ARG A 136 -14.80 -9.79 -15.92
C ARG A 136 -14.35 -10.13 -17.35
N LEU A 137 -14.09 -9.13 -18.19
CA LEU A 137 -13.45 -9.35 -19.48
C LEU A 137 -12.03 -9.93 -19.29
N PRO A 138 -11.54 -10.79 -20.21
CA PRO A 138 -10.16 -11.28 -20.15
C PRO A 138 -9.16 -10.14 -20.41
N PRO A 139 -7.88 -10.29 -20.03
CA PRO A 139 -6.82 -9.43 -20.55
C PRO A 139 -6.78 -9.52 -22.09
N ARG A 140 -6.13 -8.55 -22.75
CA ARG A 140 -6.12 -8.40 -24.22
C ARG A 140 -7.50 -8.14 -24.84
N SER A 141 -8.46 -7.65 -24.06
CA SER A 141 -9.77 -7.24 -24.59
C SER A 141 -9.75 -5.84 -25.18
N ALA A 142 -10.41 -5.66 -26.33
CA ALA A 142 -10.83 -4.36 -26.83
C ALA A 142 -12.35 -4.18 -26.63
N ILE A 143 -12.75 -3.13 -25.93
CA ILE A 143 -14.14 -2.77 -25.66
C ILE A 143 -14.58 -1.70 -26.65
N VAL A 144 -15.66 -1.93 -27.38
CA VAL A 144 -16.12 -1.07 -28.47
C VAL A 144 -17.41 -0.36 -28.09
N ALA A 145 -17.37 0.98 -28.09
CA ALA A 145 -18.49 1.86 -27.77
C ALA A 145 -18.62 2.96 -28.84
N PHE A 146 -19.83 3.45 -29.07
CA PHE A 146 -20.14 4.29 -30.25
C PHE A 146 -20.40 5.76 -29.92
N SER A 147 -20.10 6.17 -28.68
CA SER A 147 -19.97 7.58 -28.28
C SER A 147 -18.68 7.83 -27.52
N VAL A 148 -18.16 9.06 -27.62
CA VAL A 148 -16.94 9.49 -26.91
C VAL A 148 -17.15 9.43 -25.39
N GLU A 149 -18.34 9.82 -24.92
CA GLU A 149 -18.75 9.74 -23.51
C GLU A 149 -18.68 8.31 -22.96
N GLU A 150 -19.18 7.33 -23.72
CA GLU A 150 -19.17 5.93 -23.28
C GLU A 150 -17.76 5.33 -23.31
N VAL A 151 -16.93 5.69 -24.31
CA VAL A 151 -15.50 5.32 -24.32
C VAL A 151 -14.78 5.87 -23.08
N TYR A 152 -14.95 7.16 -22.74
CA TYR A 152 -14.33 7.74 -21.55
C TYR A 152 -14.86 7.11 -20.25
N ALA A 153 -16.18 6.85 -20.15
CA ALA A 153 -16.79 6.21 -18.98
C ALA A 153 -16.30 4.77 -18.77
N VAL A 154 -16.14 4.00 -19.84
CA VAL A 154 -15.60 2.63 -19.80
C VAL A 154 -14.09 2.63 -19.50
N ALA A 155 -13.31 3.55 -20.09
CA ALA A 155 -11.88 3.65 -19.82
C ALA A 155 -11.59 4.02 -18.36
N GLU A 156 -12.33 4.99 -17.78
CA GLU A 156 -12.22 5.36 -16.37
C GLU A 156 -12.69 4.21 -15.44
N LEU A 157 -13.72 3.45 -15.82
CA LEU A 157 -14.14 2.24 -15.08
C LEU A 157 -13.06 1.16 -15.07
N ILE A 158 -12.35 0.96 -16.19
CA ILE A 158 -11.26 -0.03 -16.30
C ILE A 158 -10.03 0.44 -15.52
N ARG A 159 -9.62 1.72 -15.65
CA ARG A 159 -8.54 2.31 -14.86
C ARG A 159 -8.70 2.04 -13.36
N ARG A 160 -9.90 2.32 -12.82
CA ARG A 160 -10.25 2.11 -11.40
C ARG A 160 -10.26 0.66 -10.91
N GLN A 161 -10.12 -0.33 -11.80
CA GLN A 161 -10.23 -1.77 -11.47
C GLN A 161 -9.13 -2.65 -12.06
N LYS A 162 -8.31 -2.13 -12.97
CA LYS A 162 -7.32 -2.87 -13.78
C LYS A 162 -6.02 -2.08 -14.03
N GLY A 163 -5.84 -0.92 -13.40
CA GLY A 163 -4.67 -0.04 -13.58
C GLY A 163 -4.77 0.91 -14.78
N GLY A 164 -5.30 0.48 -15.93
CA GLY A 164 -5.45 1.40 -17.07
C GLY A 164 -6.09 0.80 -18.31
N ALA A 165 -6.41 1.68 -19.26
CA ALA A 165 -6.81 1.32 -20.61
C ALA A 165 -6.25 2.31 -21.66
N ALA A 166 -5.92 1.81 -22.84
CA ALA A 166 -5.67 2.64 -24.01
C ALA A 166 -7.00 3.15 -24.58
N VAL A 167 -7.00 4.34 -25.18
CA VAL A 167 -8.21 4.98 -25.74
C VAL A 167 -8.00 5.32 -27.21
N VAL A 168 -8.87 4.79 -28.09
CA VAL A 168 -8.81 5.02 -29.55
C VAL A 168 -10.15 5.53 -30.08
N LEU A 169 -10.23 6.84 -30.34
CA LEU A 169 -11.38 7.48 -30.99
C LEU A 169 -11.06 7.80 -32.45
N GLY A 170 -12.08 7.77 -33.32
CA GLY A 170 -11.94 8.15 -34.74
C GLY A 170 -11.42 9.58 -34.99
N ALA A 171 -11.59 10.50 -34.03
CA ALA A 171 -11.11 11.89 -34.11
C ALA A 171 -9.60 12.05 -33.82
N LEU A 172 -9.00 11.13 -33.05
CA LEU A 172 -7.58 11.21 -32.64
C LEU A 172 -6.67 11.26 -33.87
N SER A 173 -5.60 12.05 -33.81
CA SER A 173 -4.61 12.11 -34.89
C SER A 173 -3.94 10.76 -35.11
N PRO A 174 -3.38 10.49 -36.31
CA PRO A 174 -2.60 9.29 -36.56
C PRO A 174 -1.53 9.04 -35.50
N ARG A 175 -0.87 10.11 -35.02
CA ARG A 175 0.18 10.09 -33.99
C ARG A 175 -0.36 9.69 -32.61
N THR A 176 -1.35 10.41 -32.08
CA THR A 176 -1.98 10.09 -30.80
C THR A 176 -2.55 8.67 -30.80
N ARG A 177 -3.17 8.26 -31.92
CA ARG A 177 -3.78 6.93 -32.10
C ARG A 177 -2.74 5.82 -32.11
N ASN A 178 -1.65 5.99 -32.85
CA ASN A 178 -0.56 5.00 -32.87
C ASN A 178 0.08 4.84 -31.48
N ALA A 179 0.37 5.94 -30.78
CA ALA A 179 0.94 5.88 -29.43
C ALA A 179 0.00 5.24 -28.38
N GLN A 180 -1.32 5.37 -28.55
CA GLN A 180 -2.30 4.65 -27.71
C GLN A 180 -2.38 3.15 -28.08
N VAL A 181 -2.21 2.79 -29.35
CA VAL A 181 -2.10 1.39 -29.79
C VAL A 181 -0.79 0.75 -29.34
N GLU A 182 0.31 1.49 -29.36
CA GLU A 182 1.63 1.06 -28.88
C GLU A 182 1.61 0.74 -27.39
N LEU A 183 1.02 1.60 -26.56
CA LEU A 183 0.79 1.35 -25.12
C LEU A 183 0.01 0.04 -24.85
N TYR A 184 -0.93 -0.32 -25.73
CA TYR A 184 -1.63 -1.59 -25.66
C TYR A 184 -0.78 -2.75 -26.19
N GLN A 185 0.04 -2.57 -27.23
CA GLN A 185 0.91 -3.63 -27.78
C GLN A 185 2.12 -3.94 -26.90
N SER A 186 2.70 -2.96 -26.21
CA SER A 186 3.80 -3.13 -25.25
C SER A 186 3.39 -3.94 -24.00
N GLY A 187 2.08 -4.02 -23.73
CA GLY A 187 1.54 -4.63 -22.52
C GLY A 187 1.49 -3.68 -21.32
N ASP A 188 1.72 -2.38 -21.51
CA ASP A 188 1.57 -1.37 -20.44
C ASP A 188 0.09 -1.11 -20.09
N VAL A 189 -0.85 -1.52 -20.95
CA VAL A 189 -2.27 -1.73 -20.62
C VAL A 189 -2.84 -3.00 -21.28
N ASP A 190 -3.54 -3.83 -20.50
CA ASP A 190 -4.21 -5.04 -21.00
C ASP A 190 -5.47 -4.77 -21.85
N TYR A 191 -6.02 -3.56 -21.76
CA TYR A 191 -7.34 -3.22 -22.28
C TYR A 191 -7.27 -2.03 -23.22
N LEU A 192 -8.02 -2.11 -24.31
CA LEU A 192 -8.27 -1.03 -25.25
C LEU A 192 -9.74 -0.64 -25.18
N VAL A 193 -10.08 0.65 -25.18
CA VAL A 193 -11.46 1.14 -25.33
C VAL A 193 -11.52 2.04 -26.54
N ALA A 194 -12.45 1.77 -27.46
CA ALA A 194 -12.44 2.41 -28.76
C ALA A 194 -13.81 2.58 -29.41
N THR A 195 -13.86 3.37 -30.48
CA THR A 195 -15.00 3.37 -31.41
C THR A 195 -14.79 2.38 -32.57
N ASP A 196 -15.78 2.29 -33.45
CA ASP A 196 -15.71 1.71 -34.80
C ASP A 196 -14.41 1.99 -35.59
N ALA A 197 -13.68 3.04 -35.26
CA ALA A 197 -12.37 3.38 -35.81
C ALA A 197 -11.28 2.28 -35.67
N ILE A 198 -11.46 1.25 -34.84
CA ILE A 198 -10.58 0.05 -34.85
C ILE A 198 -10.94 -0.95 -35.96
N GLY A 199 -12.14 -0.86 -36.54
CA GLY A 199 -12.62 -1.74 -37.61
C GLY A 199 -11.85 -1.58 -38.93
N MET A 200 -11.01 -0.56 -39.07
CA MET A 200 -10.18 -0.30 -40.25
C MET A 200 -8.90 0.48 -39.88
N GLY A 201 -7.79 0.15 -40.56
CA GLY A 201 -6.57 0.97 -40.56
C GLY A 201 -5.75 1.05 -39.27
N LEU A 202 -5.87 0.07 -38.39
CA LEU A 202 -4.90 -0.18 -37.32
C LEU A 202 -4.44 -1.63 -37.32
N ASN A 203 -3.13 -1.82 -37.18
CA ASN A 203 -2.53 -3.10 -36.82
C ASN A 203 -2.80 -3.35 -35.33
N LEU A 204 -3.59 -4.38 -35.01
CA LEU A 204 -4.05 -4.69 -33.65
C LEU A 204 -4.08 -6.20 -33.42
N ASP A 205 -3.38 -6.66 -32.38
CA ASP A 205 -3.37 -8.05 -31.92
C ASP A 205 -4.30 -8.19 -30.70
N VAL A 206 -5.61 -8.22 -30.96
CA VAL A 206 -6.66 -8.32 -29.94
C VAL A 206 -7.14 -9.78 -29.83
N ASP A 207 -7.27 -10.31 -28.61
CA ASP A 207 -7.76 -11.69 -28.40
C ASP A 207 -9.29 -11.74 -28.20
N HIS A 208 -9.88 -10.65 -27.68
CA HIS A 208 -11.31 -10.54 -27.40
C HIS A 208 -11.91 -9.17 -27.77
N ILE A 209 -13.00 -9.15 -28.54
CA ILE A 209 -13.79 -7.94 -28.85
C ILE A 209 -15.09 -7.95 -28.01
N ALA A 210 -15.29 -6.92 -27.19
CA ALA A 210 -16.49 -6.76 -26.36
C ALA A 210 -17.31 -5.54 -26.81
N PHE A 211 -18.53 -5.74 -27.32
CA PHE A 211 -19.42 -4.65 -27.70
C PHE A 211 -20.11 -4.06 -26.45
N ALA A 212 -19.93 -2.76 -26.20
CA ALA A 212 -20.55 -2.04 -25.08
C ALA A 212 -21.96 -1.50 -25.42
N ALA A 213 -22.24 -1.30 -26.70
CA ALA A 213 -23.54 -0.94 -27.28
C ALA A 213 -23.70 -1.53 -28.71
N ASP A 214 -24.93 -1.59 -29.23
CA ASP A 214 -25.26 -2.07 -30.59
C ASP A 214 -25.78 -0.98 -31.54
N TRP A 215 -25.73 0.29 -31.14
CA TRP A 215 -26.22 1.46 -31.89
C TRP A 215 -25.12 2.48 -32.15
N LYS A 216 -25.15 3.15 -33.30
CA LYS A 216 -24.27 4.30 -33.61
C LYS A 216 -25.04 5.44 -34.27
N PHE A 217 -24.45 6.64 -34.23
CA PHE A 217 -24.86 7.76 -35.08
C PHE A 217 -24.15 7.65 -36.44
N ASP A 218 -24.90 7.66 -37.54
CA ASP A 218 -24.37 7.51 -38.90
C ASP A 218 -24.13 8.84 -39.65
N GLY A 219 -24.22 9.97 -38.94
CA GLY A 219 -24.17 11.32 -39.51
C GLY A 219 -25.57 11.93 -39.71
N HIS A 220 -26.62 11.11 -39.76
CA HIS A 220 -28.00 11.56 -39.93
C HIS A 220 -28.91 11.12 -38.78
N GLN A 221 -28.76 9.88 -38.31
CA GLN A 221 -29.63 9.30 -37.27
C GLN A 221 -28.89 8.30 -36.38
N PHE A 222 -29.48 7.97 -35.23
CA PHE A 222 -29.05 6.85 -34.41
C PHE A 222 -29.73 5.57 -34.91
N ARG A 223 -28.94 4.58 -35.34
CA ARG A 223 -29.42 3.28 -35.82
C ARG A 223 -28.63 2.12 -35.22
N ARG A 224 -29.17 0.90 -35.28
CA ARG A 224 -28.41 -0.33 -35.00
C ARG A 224 -27.27 -0.50 -36.02
N LEU A 225 -26.24 -1.20 -35.60
CA LEU A 225 -25.19 -1.70 -36.48
C LEU A 225 -25.73 -2.81 -37.38
N ASN A 226 -25.28 -2.83 -38.63
CA ASN A 226 -25.60 -3.91 -39.58
C ASN A 226 -24.68 -5.13 -39.31
N PRO A 227 -25.08 -6.37 -39.66
CA PRO A 227 -24.26 -7.57 -39.43
C PRO A 227 -22.83 -7.48 -39.98
N ALA A 228 -22.64 -6.83 -41.14
CA ALA A 228 -21.33 -6.59 -41.72
C ALA A 228 -20.46 -5.62 -40.89
N GLU A 229 -21.07 -4.63 -40.21
CA GLU A 229 -20.35 -3.68 -39.33
C GLU A 229 -19.91 -4.40 -38.04
N PHE A 230 -20.76 -5.27 -37.47
CA PHE A 230 -20.34 -6.19 -36.40
C PHE A 230 -19.21 -7.12 -36.87
N GLY A 231 -19.34 -7.72 -38.05
CA GLY A 231 -18.34 -8.61 -38.63
C GLY A 231 -16.98 -7.95 -38.84
N GLN A 232 -16.96 -6.70 -39.30
CA GLN A 232 -15.73 -5.91 -39.48
C GLN A 232 -15.03 -5.59 -38.14
N ILE A 233 -15.80 -5.33 -37.08
CA ILE A 233 -15.25 -5.00 -35.75
C ILE A 233 -14.83 -6.28 -35.01
N ALA A 234 -15.68 -7.30 -34.95
CA ALA A 234 -15.36 -8.61 -34.36
C ALA A 234 -14.26 -9.35 -35.14
N GLY A 235 -14.12 -9.06 -36.44
CA GLY A 235 -13.01 -9.52 -37.29
C GLY A 235 -11.63 -9.05 -36.84
N ARG A 236 -11.54 -8.07 -35.92
CA ARG A 236 -10.28 -7.62 -35.30
C ARG A 236 -9.82 -8.52 -34.14
N ALA A 237 -10.66 -9.42 -33.62
CA ALA A 237 -10.26 -10.42 -32.65
C ALA A 237 -9.64 -11.66 -33.32
N GLY A 238 -8.49 -12.12 -32.81
CA GLY A 238 -7.75 -13.26 -33.35
C GLY A 238 -7.00 -12.91 -34.64
N ARG A 239 -5.83 -13.53 -34.85
CA ARG A 239 -4.96 -13.17 -35.97
C ARG A 239 -4.02 -14.30 -36.40
N HIS A 240 -3.77 -14.40 -37.71
CA HIS A 240 -2.98 -15.47 -38.33
C HIS A 240 -3.50 -16.86 -37.94
N LEU A 241 -2.82 -17.55 -37.02
CA LEU A 241 -3.17 -18.88 -36.51
C LEU A 241 -3.76 -18.85 -35.08
N ARG A 242 -3.99 -17.67 -34.51
CA ARG A 242 -4.67 -17.51 -33.21
C ARG A 242 -6.14 -17.21 -33.44
N ASP A 243 -7.00 -18.05 -32.87
CA ASP A 243 -8.45 -17.85 -32.87
C ASP A 243 -8.84 -16.63 -32.02
N GLY A 244 -9.90 -15.95 -32.44
CA GLY A 244 -10.43 -14.77 -31.77
C GLY A 244 -11.74 -15.06 -31.06
N THR A 245 -12.09 -14.22 -30.09
CA THR A 245 -13.42 -14.26 -29.47
C THR A 245 -14.13 -12.92 -29.52
N PHE A 246 -15.45 -12.95 -29.53
CA PHE A 246 -16.27 -11.74 -29.39
C PHE A 246 -17.44 -11.95 -28.43
N GLY A 247 -17.98 -10.88 -27.85
CA GLY A 247 -19.05 -10.94 -26.87
C GLY A 247 -19.71 -9.59 -26.62
N THR A 248 -20.70 -9.58 -25.74
CA THR A 248 -21.42 -8.35 -25.34
C THR A 248 -21.06 -7.94 -23.92
N SER A 249 -21.10 -6.64 -23.65
CA SER A 249 -20.73 -6.05 -22.36
C SER A 249 -21.45 -4.71 -22.13
N GLY A 250 -21.19 -4.08 -20.98
CA GLY A 250 -21.67 -2.74 -20.67
C GLY A 250 -23.20 -2.63 -20.66
N ARG A 251 -23.75 -2.01 -21.71
CA ARG A 251 -25.19 -1.79 -21.92
C ARG A 251 -25.75 -2.55 -23.13
N CYS A 252 -24.89 -3.22 -23.91
CA CYS A 252 -25.28 -4.01 -25.07
C CYS A 252 -26.13 -5.21 -24.64
N GLN A 253 -27.28 -5.40 -25.29
CA GLN A 253 -28.08 -6.60 -25.08
C GLN A 253 -27.37 -7.83 -25.67
N PRO A 254 -27.53 -9.04 -25.11
CA PRO A 254 -27.01 -10.26 -25.70
C PRO A 254 -27.46 -10.42 -27.16
N PHE A 255 -26.53 -10.81 -28.04
CA PHE A 255 -26.83 -10.98 -29.46
C PHE A 255 -27.80 -12.13 -29.72
N GLU A 256 -28.64 -11.94 -30.74
CA GLU A 256 -29.53 -12.96 -31.29
C GLU A 256 -28.71 -14.06 -31.98
N ALA A 257 -29.14 -15.33 -31.88
CA ALA A 257 -28.36 -16.46 -32.35
C ALA A 257 -28.04 -16.41 -33.85
N GLU A 258 -28.94 -15.85 -34.67
CA GLU A 258 -28.73 -15.66 -36.10
C GLU A 258 -27.60 -14.64 -36.38
N LEU A 259 -27.56 -13.52 -35.64
CA LEU A 259 -26.49 -12.54 -35.76
C LEU A 259 -25.14 -13.14 -35.36
N VAL A 260 -25.12 -14.00 -34.34
CA VAL A 260 -23.91 -14.76 -33.97
C VAL A 260 -23.47 -15.68 -35.12
N GLU A 261 -24.36 -16.50 -35.68
CA GLU A 261 -24.02 -17.39 -36.81
C GLU A 261 -23.48 -16.60 -38.01
N GLN A 262 -24.11 -15.46 -38.34
CA GLN A 262 -23.69 -14.57 -39.43
C GLN A 262 -22.26 -14.04 -39.22
N ILE A 263 -21.91 -13.61 -38.00
CA ILE A 263 -20.58 -13.08 -37.66
C ILE A 263 -19.51 -14.20 -37.70
N GLU A 264 -19.78 -15.33 -37.05
CA GLU A 264 -18.86 -16.48 -36.96
C GLU A 264 -18.57 -17.08 -38.35
N ASN A 265 -19.60 -17.24 -39.18
CA ASN A 265 -19.47 -17.78 -40.54
C ASN A 265 -19.11 -16.73 -41.60
N HIS A 266 -19.01 -15.44 -41.23
CA HIS A 266 -18.80 -14.32 -42.16
C HIS A 266 -19.82 -14.26 -43.32
N ARG A 267 -21.08 -14.55 -43.02
CA ARG A 267 -22.21 -14.51 -43.97
C ARG A 267 -23.02 -13.24 -43.75
N PHE A 268 -22.93 -12.31 -44.71
CA PHE A 268 -23.62 -11.02 -44.65
C PHE A 268 -24.37 -10.76 -45.97
N GLU A 269 -25.39 -9.90 -45.94
CA GLU A 269 -26.15 -9.57 -47.15
C GLU A 269 -25.27 -8.91 -48.24
N PRO A 270 -25.38 -9.33 -49.51
CA PRO A 270 -24.69 -8.66 -50.61
C PRO A 270 -25.18 -7.23 -50.83
N LEU A 271 -24.23 -6.34 -51.16
CA LEU A 271 -24.54 -4.97 -51.53
C LEU A 271 -25.19 -4.93 -52.92
N ARG A 272 -26.30 -4.21 -53.05
CA ARG A 272 -27.11 -4.16 -54.27
C ARG A 272 -26.92 -2.88 -55.08
N GLN A 273 -26.54 -1.78 -54.42
CA GLN A 273 -26.34 -0.47 -55.01
C GLN A 273 -25.17 0.25 -54.35
N LEU A 274 -24.46 1.06 -55.13
CA LEU A 274 -23.33 1.88 -54.69
C LEU A 274 -23.64 3.37 -54.90
N GLN A 275 -23.07 4.25 -54.05
CA GLN A 275 -23.24 5.69 -54.22
C GLN A 275 -22.47 6.15 -55.46
N TRP A 276 -23.08 7.01 -56.27
CA TRP A 276 -22.49 7.52 -57.50
C TRP A 276 -22.73 9.03 -57.64
N ARG A 277 -21.73 9.72 -58.20
CA ARG A 277 -21.76 11.15 -58.56
C ARG A 277 -21.03 11.29 -59.89
N SER A 278 -21.43 12.28 -60.72
CA SER A 278 -20.78 12.49 -62.01
C SER A 278 -19.29 12.79 -61.83
N SER A 279 -18.44 12.03 -62.53
CA SER A 279 -17.00 12.30 -62.67
C SER A 279 -16.72 13.40 -63.70
N GLU A 280 -17.66 13.59 -64.65
CA GLU A 280 -17.69 14.68 -65.61
C GLU A 280 -18.39 15.89 -64.95
N LEU A 281 -17.62 16.88 -64.52
CA LEU A 281 -18.12 18.10 -63.89
C LEU A 281 -18.08 19.28 -64.87
N ALA A 282 -19.23 19.94 -65.08
CA ALA A 282 -19.37 20.99 -66.09
C ALA A 282 -19.01 22.38 -65.51
N THR A 283 -17.72 22.67 -65.42
CA THR A 283 -17.17 23.85 -64.73
C THR A 283 -17.30 25.18 -65.50
N HIS A 284 -18.16 25.29 -66.52
CA HIS A 284 -18.29 26.52 -67.32
C HIS A 284 -19.18 27.60 -66.67
N SER A 285 -20.10 27.21 -65.78
CA SER A 285 -20.82 28.11 -64.88
C SER A 285 -21.18 27.39 -63.57
N VAL A 286 -21.53 28.14 -62.52
CA VAL A 286 -21.99 27.56 -61.24
C VAL A 286 -23.27 26.72 -61.44
N ALA A 287 -24.15 27.15 -62.34
CA ALA A 287 -25.39 26.44 -62.66
C ALA A 287 -25.13 25.09 -63.34
N SER A 288 -24.22 25.02 -64.33
CA SER A 288 -23.89 23.76 -64.99
C SER A 288 -23.10 22.80 -64.09
N LEU A 289 -22.27 23.34 -63.17
CA LEU A 289 -21.61 22.53 -62.15
C LEU A 289 -22.67 21.85 -61.26
N LEU A 290 -23.63 22.61 -60.73
CA LEU A 290 -24.76 22.07 -59.96
C LEU A 290 -25.62 21.08 -60.76
N GLU A 291 -25.86 21.32 -62.04
CA GLU A 291 -26.57 20.37 -62.92
C GLU A 291 -25.80 19.05 -63.06
N SER A 292 -24.48 19.12 -63.33
CA SER A 292 -23.63 17.94 -63.47
C SER A 292 -23.49 17.12 -62.18
N LEU A 293 -23.47 17.79 -61.01
CA LEU A 293 -23.48 17.14 -59.70
C LEU A 293 -24.83 16.45 -59.39
N ASN A 294 -25.94 17.01 -59.86
CA ASN A 294 -27.29 16.46 -59.64
C ASN A 294 -27.76 15.45 -60.70
N ARG A 295 -26.91 15.12 -61.69
CA ARG A 295 -27.13 14.05 -62.68
C ARG A 295 -27.44 12.72 -61.98
N GLN A 296 -28.31 11.90 -62.58
CA GLN A 296 -28.63 10.55 -62.11
C GLN A 296 -27.79 9.49 -62.85
N PRO A 297 -27.46 8.35 -62.23
CA PRO A 297 -26.82 7.23 -62.91
C PRO A 297 -27.81 6.49 -63.82
N ASN A 298 -27.30 5.87 -64.89
CA ASN A 298 -28.10 5.03 -65.79
C ASN A 298 -28.17 3.56 -65.33
N GLU A 299 -27.22 3.11 -64.50
CA GLU A 299 -27.08 1.71 -64.08
C GLU A 299 -27.91 1.41 -62.84
N ALA A 300 -28.70 0.33 -62.86
CA ALA A 300 -29.54 -0.08 -61.72
C ALA A 300 -28.75 -0.47 -60.45
N ALA A 301 -27.45 -0.79 -60.62
CA ALA A 301 -26.47 -1.06 -59.56
C ALA A 301 -25.88 0.21 -58.91
N LEU A 302 -26.29 1.40 -59.36
CA LEU A 302 -25.82 2.69 -58.83
C LEU A 302 -27.02 3.51 -58.35
N THR A 303 -26.86 4.18 -57.21
CA THR A 303 -27.78 5.23 -56.76
C THR A 303 -27.04 6.57 -56.78
N ARG A 304 -27.76 7.67 -57.03
CA ARG A 304 -27.16 8.99 -56.86
C ARG A 304 -26.82 9.19 -55.39
N ALA A 305 -25.61 9.68 -55.11
CA ALA A 305 -25.16 10.03 -53.78
C ALA A 305 -26.07 11.07 -53.12
N LEU A 306 -26.03 11.14 -51.79
CA LEU A 306 -26.66 12.23 -51.04
C LEU A 306 -25.94 13.57 -51.31
N ILE A 307 -26.55 14.68 -50.91
CA ILE A 307 -25.92 16.00 -51.01
C ILE A 307 -24.82 16.08 -49.95
N THR A 308 -23.59 15.80 -50.39
CA THR A 308 -22.35 15.83 -49.61
C THR A 308 -21.96 17.25 -49.21
N GLU A 309 -21.04 17.37 -48.25
CA GLU A 309 -20.60 18.65 -47.68
C GLU A 309 -20.11 19.65 -48.74
N ASP A 310 -19.38 19.18 -49.76
CA ASP A 310 -18.84 20.00 -50.85
C ASP A 310 -19.95 20.58 -51.76
N GLN A 311 -20.92 19.76 -52.19
CA GLN A 311 -22.09 20.24 -52.93
C GLN A 311 -22.94 21.17 -52.06
N ARG A 312 -23.13 20.85 -50.77
CA ARG A 312 -23.92 21.69 -49.85
C ARG A 312 -23.28 23.06 -49.65
N THR A 313 -21.96 23.11 -49.56
CA THR A 313 -21.18 24.36 -49.47
C THR A 313 -21.30 25.15 -50.77
N LEU A 314 -21.18 24.50 -51.94
CA LEU A 314 -21.44 25.13 -53.24
C LEU A 314 -22.87 25.70 -53.34
N GLU A 315 -23.88 24.97 -52.87
CA GLU A 315 -25.27 25.43 -52.87
C GLU A 315 -25.53 26.63 -51.93
N ILE A 316 -24.69 26.86 -50.92
CA ILE A 316 -24.74 28.06 -50.08
C ILE A 316 -23.99 29.20 -50.77
N LEU A 317 -22.74 28.98 -51.19
CA LEU A 317 -21.88 29.97 -51.85
C LEU A 317 -22.48 30.49 -53.17
N ALA A 318 -23.18 29.65 -53.94
CA ALA A 318 -23.89 30.05 -55.16
C ALA A 318 -25.07 31.03 -54.92
N LYS A 319 -25.45 31.29 -53.66
CA LYS A 319 -26.48 32.27 -53.28
C LYS A 319 -25.89 33.55 -52.69
N ASP A 320 -24.60 33.57 -52.36
CA ASP A 320 -23.91 34.77 -51.94
C ASP A 320 -23.62 35.68 -53.15
N ARG A 321 -23.78 37.00 -52.98
CA ARG A 321 -23.62 37.97 -54.07
C ARG A 321 -22.16 38.22 -54.43
N GLU A 322 -21.28 38.40 -53.44
CA GLU A 322 -19.85 38.66 -53.72
C GLU A 322 -19.18 37.44 -54.35
N VAL A 323 -19.62 36.23 -53.98
CA VAL A 323 -19.20 34.99 -54.63
C VAL A 323 -19.76 34.88 -56.05
N ALA A 324 -21.06 35.11 -56.24
CA ALA A 324 -21.71 34.99 -57.56
C ALA A 324 -21.13 35.97 -58.60
N ASP A 325 -20.88 37.22 -58.21
CA ASP A 325 -20.31 38.27 -59.07
C ASP A 325 -18.84 37.98 -59.48
N LEU A 326 -18.14 37.14 -58.71
CA LEU A 326 -16.76 36.70 -59.00
C LEU A 326 -16.68 35.32 -59.67
N ALA A 327 -17.69 34.46 -59.51
CA ALA A 327 -17.73 33.10 -60.05
C ALA A 327 -18.10 33.05 -61.54
N HIS A 328 -17.33 33.77 -62.37
CA HIS A 328 -17.57 33.93 -63.80
C HIS A 328 -16.45 33.31 -64.63
N GLY A 329 -16.82 32.44 -65.57
CA GLY A 329 -15.89 31.72 -66.42
C GLY A 329 -15.20 30.53 -65.72
N ARG A 330 -14.57 29.68 -66.53
CA ARG A 330 -14.14 28.34 -66.13
C ARG A 330 -13.22 28.32 -64.91
N ALA A 331 -12.14 29.10 -64.92
CA ALA A 331 -11.15 29.10 -63.85
C ALA A 331 -11.71 29.56 -62.49
N ALA A 332 -12.65 30.52 -62.49
CA ALA A 332 -13.29 30.99 -61.26
C ALA A 332 -14.23 29.93 -60.66
N VAL A 333 -14.97 29.20 -61.50
CA VAL A 333 -15.84 28.10 -61.08
C VAL A 333 -15.04 26.87 -60.64
N GLU A 334 -13.90 26.59 -61.28
CA GLU A 334 -12.96 25.56 -60.83
C GLU A 334 -12.36 25.91 -59.46
N ARG A 335 -11.90 27.16 -59.26
CA ARG A 335 -11.42 27.66 -57.96
C ARG A 335 -12.51 27.68 -56.88
N LEU A 336 -13.76 27.99 -57.25
CA LEU A 336 -14.91 27.89 -56.33
C LEU A 336 -15.10 26.44 -55.87
N TRP A 337 -15.10 25.48 -56.79
CA TRP A 337 -15.24 24.06 -56.47
C TRP A 337 -14.09 23.51 -55.63
N GLU A 338 -12.84 23.92 -55.90
CA GLU A 338 -11.68 23.60 -55.07
C GLU A 338 -11.80 24.12 -53.62
N VAL A 339 -12.51 25.24 -53.42
CA VAL A 339 -12.77 25.82 -52.09
C VAL A 339 -14.00 25.19 -51.42
N CYS A 340 -15.04 24.83 -52.17
CA CYS A 340 -16.16 24.04 -51.65
C CYS A 340 -15.73 22.63 -51.21
N GLY A 341 -14.70 22.06 -51.83
CA GLY A 341 -14.08 20.80 -51.41
C GLY A 341 -13.15 20.91 -50.18
N LEU A 342 -13.40 21.87 -49.28
CA LEU A 342 -12.72 22.02 -47.98
C LEU A 342 -13.42 21.11 -46.94
N PRO A 343 -12.74 20.19 -46.24
CA PRO A 343 -13.38 19.30 -45.28
C PRO A 343 -13.60 19.93 -43.88
N ASP A 344 -14.80 19.77 -43.33
CA ASP A 344 -15.15 20.20 -41.97
C ASP A 344 -14.81 19.16 -40.89
N TYR A 345 -13.52 19.04 -40.58
CA TYR A 345 -13.06 18.26 -39.42
C TYR A 345 -13.67 18.71 -38.08
N ARG A 346 -14.30 19.90 -38.03
CA ARG A 346 -14.88 20.53 -36.84
C ARG A 346 -16.33 20.09 -36.56
N LYS A 347 -17.05 19.58 -37.57
CA LYS A 347 -18.47 19.21 -37.54
C LYS A 347 -19.40 20.32 -37.02
N ILE A 348 -19.21 21.54 -37.50
CA ILE A 348 -20.01 22.73 -37.16
C ILE A 348 -21.24 22.86 -38.06
N SER A 349 -21.99 23.96 -37.95
CA SER A 349 -23.15 24.17 -38.82
C SER A 349 -22.72 24.44 -40.28
N PRO A 350 -23.48 23.97 -41.29
CA PRO A 350 -23.13 24.17 -42.70
C PRO A 350 -22.94 25.64 -43.12
N LEU A 351 -23.63 26.58 -42.45
CA LEU A 351 -23.46 28.02 -42.69
C LEU A 351 -22.08 28.50 -42.21
N GLN A 352 -21.68 28.15 -40.97
CA GLN A 352 -20.37 28.55 -40.42
C GLN A 352 -19.18 27.89 -41.15
N HIS A 353 -19.39 26.72 -41.78
CA HIS A 353 -18.40 26.14 -42.67
C HIS A 353 -18.34 26.90 -44.01
N ALA A 354 -19.50 27.22 -44.59
CA ALA A 354 -19.60 28.06 -45.77
C ALA A 354 -18.99 29.46 -45.58
N ASP A 355 -19.11 30.09 -44.40
CA ASP A 355 -18.49 31.39 -44.10
C ASP A 355 -16.96 31.35 -44.26
N LEU A 356 -16.32 30.24 -43.87
CA LEU A 356 -14.87 30.02 -44.08
C LEU A 356 -14.55 29.80 -45.55
N ALA A 357 -15.35 29.00 -46.26
CA ALA A 357 -15.19 28.78 -47.71
C ALA A 357 -15.34 30.10 -48.49
N THR A 358 -16.35 30.92 -48.19
CA THR A 358 -16.53 32.27 -48.74
C THR A 358 -15.31 33.15 -48.44
N THR A 359 -14.83 33.17 -47.19
CA THR A 359 -13.64 33.96 -46.80
C THR A 359 -12.39 33.56 -47.60
N LEU A 360 -12.17 32.27 -47.81
CA LEU A 360 -11.05 31.76 -48.62
C LEU A 360 -11.22 32.10 -50.11
N TYR A 361 -12.41 31.85 -50.68
CA TYR A 361 -12.69 32.13 -52.09
C TYR A 361 -12.53 33.63 -52.42
N LEU A 362 -13.14 34.51 -51.61
CA LEU A 362 -13.05 35.96 -51.83
C LEU A 362 -11.61 36.47 -51.72
N ARG A 363 -10.79 35.94 -50.79
CA ARG A 363 -9.36 36.28 -50.69
C ARG A 363 -8.57 35.80 -51.90
N LEU A 364 -8.76 34.54 -52.31
CA LEU A 364 -8.10 33.96 -53.48
C LEU A 364 -8.45 34.71 -54.78
N MET A 365 -9.72 35.08 -54.97
CA MET A 365 -10.15 35.83 -56.16
C MET A 365 -9.73 37.30 -56.15
N ARG A 366 -9.59 37.95 -54.98
CA ARG A 366 -9.18 39.36 -54.86
C ARG A 366 -7.67 39.58 -54.91
N HIS A 367 -6.88 38.61 -54.43
CA HIS A 367 -5.43 38.76 -54.26
C HIS A 367 -4.60 37.70 -55.00
N GLY A 368 -5.24 36.74 -55.68
CA GLY A 368 -4.60 35.59 -56.35
C GLY A 368 -4.08 34.52 -55.40
N ARG A 369 -3.68 34.90 -54.18
CA ARG A 369 -3.22 34.02 -53.09
C ARG A 369 -3.76 34.48 -51.74
N LEU A 370 -3.69 33.60 -50.76
CA LEU A 370 -3.87 33.92 -49.35
C LEU A 370 -2.67 34.70 -48.83
N ASP A 371 -2.97 35.64 -47.94
CA ASP A 371 -2.03 36.46 -47.19
C ASP A 371 -1.26 35.57 -46.16
N PRO A 372 0.09 35.53 -46.19
CA PRO A 372 0.89 34.71 -45.28
C PRO A 372 0.78 35.13 -43.82
N ASP A 373 0.70 36.43 -43.53
CA ASP A 373 0.61 36.93 -42.15
C ASP A 373 -0.76 36.61 -41.57
N TRP A 374 -1.82 36.75 -42.39
CA TRP A 374 -3.16 36.32 -42.00
C TRP A 374 -3.23 34.82 -41.72
N PHE A 375 -2.67 33.98 -42.59
CA PHE A 375 -2.64 32.52 -42.41
C PHE A 375 -1.80 32.12 -41.18
N GLY A 376 -0.64 32.76 -40.98
CA GLY A 376 0.19 32.61 -39.79
C GLY A 376 -0.54 32.96 -38.49
N GLN A 377 -1.34 34.03 -38.48
CA GLN A 377 -2.20 34.38 -37.34
C GLN A 377 -3.24 33.29 -37.04
N GLN A 378 -3.82 32.62 -38.06
CA GLN A 378 -4.76 31.52 -37.84
C GLN A 378 -4.08 30.32 -37.17
N LEU A 379 -2.87 29.95 -37.60
CA LEU A 379 -2.08 28.87 -36.99
C LEU A 379 -1.60 29.23 -35.57
N ALA A 380 -1.05 30.44 -35.38
CA ALA A 380 -0.56 30.90 -34.08
C ALA A 380 -1.67 30.95 -33.01
N THR A 381 -2.91 31.27 -33.40
CA THR A 381 -4.09 31.21 -32.51
C THR A 381 -4.38 29.79 -32.00
N LEU A 382 -3.98 28.76 -32.76
CA LEU A 382 -4.23 27.34 -32.47
C LEU A 382 -3.05 26.64 -31.81
N ASP A 383 -1.82 27.19 -31.86
CA ASP A 383 -0.61 26.61 -31.28
C ASP A 383 -0.53 26.72 -29.75
N ARG A 384 -1.48 26.05 -29.09
CA ARG A 384 -1.72 26.14 -27.65
C ARG A 384 -2.03 24.78 -27.05
N THR A 385 -1.23 24.35 -26.08
CA THR A 385 -1.33 23.05 -25.41
C THR A 385 -2.10 23.09 -24.07
N ASP A 386 -2.64 24.24 -23.70
CA ASP A 386 -3.52 24.40 -22.54
C ASP A 386 -4.93 23.81 -22.75
N GLY A 387 -5.61 23.42 -21.66
CA GLY A 387 -6.99 22.93 -21.68
C GLY A 387 -7.11 21.42 -21.50
N GLU A 388 -8.32 20.90 -21.76
CA GLU A 388 -8.66 19.49 -21.64
C GLU A 388 -8.61 18.74 -22.98
N ILE A 389 -8.81 17.42 -22.93
CA ILE A 389 -8.78 16.49 -24.07
C ILE A 389 -9.64 17.00 -25.23
N ASP A 390 -10.86 17.45 -24.94
CA ASP A 390 -11.79 17.90 -25.97
C ASP A 390 -11.41 19.29 -26.54
N THR A 391 -10.78 20.16 -25.73
CA THR A 391 -10.20 21.44 -26.19
C THR A 391 -9.06 21.20 -27.19
N LEU A 392 -8.15 20.26 -26.87
CA LEU A 392 -7.02 19.90 -27.74
C LEU A 392 -7.51 19.20 -29.02
N SER A 393 -8.48 18.29 -28.91
CA SER A 393 -9.13 17.65 -30.07
C SER A 393 -9.80 18.67 -31.01
N ALA A 394 -10.47 19.68 -30.46
CA ALA A 394 -11.08 20.77 -31.23
C ALA A 394 -10.04 21.68 -31.90
N ARG A 395 -8.90 21.96 -31.26
CA ARG A 395 -7.78 22.70 -31.90
C ARG A 395 -7.15 21.88 -33.03
N ILE A 396 -6.86 20.59 -32.81
CA ILE A 396 -6.33 19.68 -33.85
C ILE A 396 -7.26 19.63 -35.07
N SER A 397 -8.57 19.53 -34.86
CA SER A 397 -9.56 19.55 -35.95
C SER A 397 -9.49 20.83 -36.78
N GLN A 398 -9.31 21.99 -36.15
CA GLN A 398 -9.11 23.27 -36.85
C GLN A 398 -7.76 23.33 -37.58
N VAL A 399 -6.68 22.84 -36.96
CA VAL A 399 -5.35 22.78 -37.59
C VAL A 399 -5.38 21.91 -38.85
N ARG A 400 -6.12 20.79 -38.89
CA ARG A 400 -6.28 19.98 -40.11
C ARG A 400 -6.95 20.73 -41.26
N THR A 401 -7.94 21.58 -40.99
CA THR A 401 -8.55 22.44 -42.03
C THR A 401 -7.49 23.39 -42.61
N TRP A 402 -6.63 23.98 -41.78
CA TRP A 402 -5.51 24.80 -42.25
C TRP A 402 -4.37 23.99 -42.91
N SER A 403 -4.11 22.74 -42.48
CA SER A 403 -3.18 21.83 -43.14
C SER A 403 -3.65 21.47 -44.55
N PHE A 404 -4.95 21.25 -44.74
CA PHE A 404 -5.55 21.02 -46.07
C PHE A 404 -5.39 22.26 -46.97
N VAL A 405 -5.60 23.47 -46.43
CA VAL A 405 -5.32 24.74 -47.11
C VAL A 405 -3.83 24.84 -47.52
N ALA A 406 -2.89 24.50 -46.63
CA ALA A 406 -1.46 24.52 -46.93
C ALA A 406 -1.02 23.47 -47.99
N ASN A 407 -1.76 22.37 -48.14
CA ASN A 407 -1.52 21.36 -49.18
C ASN A 407 -2.04 21.77 -50.58
N ARG A 408 -2.73 22.92 -50.72
CA ARG A 408 -3.13 23.46 -52.03
C ARG A 408 -1.94 24.13 -52.72
N PRO A 409 -1.61 23.78 -53.98
CA PRO A 409 -0.30 24.06 -54.56
C PRO A 409 -0.03 25.53 -54.91
N ASP A 410 -1.08 26.34 -55.09
CA ASP A 410 -0.99 27.72 -55.55
C ASP A 410 -1.68 28.73 -54.63
N TRP A 411 -2.37 28.28 -53.57
CA TRP A 411 -3.16 29.14 -52.67
C TRP A 411 -2.30 29.97 -51.72
N LEU A 412 -1.09 29.53 -51.38
CA LEU A 412 -0.13 30.25 -50.52
C LEU A 412 1.22 30.41 -51.26
N PRO A 413 2.00 31.47 -51.00
CA PRO A 413 3.42 31.47 -51.31
C PRO A 413 4.16 30.53 -50.35
N ASP A 414 5.17 29.82 -50.86
CA ASP A 414 5.88 28.73 -50.15
C ASP A 414 4.96 27.73 -49.42
N PRO A 415 4.26 26.85 -50.16
CA PRO A 415 3.43 25.81 -49.55
C PRO A 415 4.22 24.82 -48.68
N GLU A 416 5.52 24.61 -48.94
CA GLU A 416 6.33 23.64 -48.20
C GLU A 416 6.64 24.14 -46.78
N HIS A 417 6.99 25.42 -46.64
CA HIS A 417 7.10 26.09 -45.33
C HIS A 417 5.79 25.98 -44.53
N TRP A 418 4.65 26.32 -45.13
CA TRP A 418 3.36 26.32 -44.43
C TRP A 418 2.84 24.91 -44.10
N GLN A 419 3.13 23.91 -44.93
CA GLN A 419 2.87 22.50 -44.60
C GLN A 419 3.73 22.03 -43.42
N GLY A 420 5.00 22.46 -43.35
CA GLY A 420 5.88 22.22 -42.21
C GLY A 420 5.33 22.85 -40.92
N MET A 421 4.99 24.14 -40.96
CA MET A 421 4.42 24.86 -39.81
C MET A 421 3.10 24.24 -39.32
N ALA A 422 2.16 23.95 -40.22
CA ALA A 422 0.89 23.32 -39.84
C ALA A 422 1.08 21.92 -39.24
N ARG A 423 2.06 21.13 -39.74
CA ARG A 423 2.40 19.81 -39.19
C ARG A 423 3.01 19.91 -37.79
N LEU A 424 3.93 20.85 -37.57
CA LEU A 424 4.54 21.08 -36.25
C LEU A 424 3.47 21.39 -35.19
N VAL A 425 2.44 22.16 -35.55
CA VAL A 425 1.30 22.44 -34.66
C VAL A 425 0.41 21.20 -34.47
N GLU A 426 0.08 20.41 -35.51
CA GLU A 426 -0.69 19.17 -35.31
C GLU A 426 0.08 18.17 -34.42
N ASP A 427 1.39 17.99 -34.62
CA ASP A 427 2.24 17.09 -33.83
C ASP A 427 2.30 17.54 -32.35
N LYS A 428 2.60 18.82 -32.09
CA LYS A 428 2.67 19.41 -30.73
C LYS A 428 1.34 19.30 -29.97
N LEU A 429 0.21 19.54 -30.64
CA LEU A 429 -1.12 19.33 -30.06
C LEU A 429 -1.43 17.83 -29.86
N SER A 430 -0.98 16.96 -30.77
CA SER A 430 -1.21 15.50 -30.71
C SER A 430 -0.48 14.83 -29.56
N ASP A 431 0.73 15.28 -29.25
CA ASP A 431 1.52 14.78 -28.12
C ASP A 431 0.93 15.27 -26.80
N ALA A 432 0.57 16.55 -26.69
CA ALA A 432 -0.17 17.07 -25.53
C ALA A 432 -1.51 16.32 -25.34
N LEU A 433 -2.23 16.01 -26.41
CA LEU A 433 -3.46 15.20 -26.36
C LEU A 433 -3.17 13.77 -25.88
N HIS A 434 -2.09 13.14 -26.34
CA HIS A 434 -1.67 11.81 -25.87
C HIS A 434 -1.36 11.84 -24.37
N GLU A 435 -0.60 12.81 -23.88
CA GLU A 435 -0.27 12.96 -22.46
C GLU A 435 -1.52 13.15 -21.58
N ARG A 436 -2.50 13.96 -22.03
CA ARG A 436 -3.78 14.16 -21.33
C ARG A 436 -4.65 12.90 -21.32
N ILE A 437 -4.66 12.13 -22.40
CA ILE A 437 -5.37 10.83 -22.46
C ILE A 437 -4.67 9.82 -21.54
N ALA A 438 -3.35 9.67 -21.64
CA ALA A 438 -2.57 8.73 -20.83
C ALA A 438 -2.69 9.03 -19.33
N SER A 439 -2.48 10.28 -18.90
CA SER A 439 -2.61 10.67 -17.49
C SER A 439 -4.03 10.53 -16.93
N ARG A 440 -5.07 10.63 -17.78
CA ARG A 440 -6.48 10.44 -17.38
C ARG A 440 -6.90 8.97 -17.31
N PHE A 441 -6.41 8.11 -18.21
CA PHE A 441 -6.92 6.73 -18.38
C PHE A 441 -5.92 5.62 -18.02
N VAL A 442 -4.68 5.96 -17.65
CA VAL A 442 -3.62 5.03 -17.28
C VAL A 442 -3.01 5.44 -15.93
N ASP A 443 -3.16 4.60 -14.91
CA ASP A 443 -2.32 4.68 -13.72
C ASP A 443 -0.99 3.95 -13.99
N ARG A 444 0.04 4.72 -14.35
CA ARG A 444 1.40 4.20 -14.62
C ARG A 444 2.01 3.48 -13.41
N ARG A 445 1.61 3.79 -12.18
CA ARG A 445 2.10 3.10 -10.98
C ARG A 445 1.49 1.70 -10.91
N THR A 446 0.18 1.61 -11.07
CA THR A 446 -0.55 0.35 -10.96
C THR A 446 -0.32 -0.57 -12.16
N SER A 447 -0.20 -0.03 -13.38
CA SER A 447 0.05 -0.86 -14.57
C SER A 447 1.41 -1.55 -14.55
N VAL A 448 2.51 -0.81 -14.28
CA VAL A 448 3.87 -1.38 -14.19
C VAL A 448 3.96 -2.44 -13.08
N LEU A 449 3.32 -2.18 -11.93
CA LEU A 449 3.30 -3.09 -10.79
C LEU A 449 2.49 -4.37 -11.10
N LEU A 450 1.36 -4.25 -11.79
CA LEU A 450 0.58 -5.39 -12.31
C LEU A 450 1.30 -6.17 -13.43
N ARG A 451 2.23 -5.53 -14.17
CA ARG A 451 3.05 -6.18 -15.20
C ARG A 451 4.13 -7.05 -14.56
N ARG A 452 4.97 -6.46 -13.69
CA ARG A 452 6.08 -7.18 -13.02
C ARG A 452 5.59 -8.35 -12.15
N LEU A 453 4.44 -8.21 -11.47
CA LEU A 453 3.81 -9.31 -10.73
C LEU A 453 3.44 -10.54 -11.60
N ARG A 454 3.25 -10.37 -12.92
CA ARG A 454 2.97 -11.49 -13.85
C ARG A 454 4.23 -12.02 -14.53
N GLU A 455 5.21 -11.15 -14.77
CA GLU A 455 6.51 -11.50 -15.32
C GLU A 455 7.32 -12.44 -14.40
N ASN A 456 6.89 -12.63 -13.14
CA ASN A 456 7.57 -13.40 -12.09
C ASN A 456 9.00 -12.92 -11.81
N ALA A 457 9.32 -11.67 -12.16
CA ALA A 457 10.54 -11.01 -11.76
C ALA A 457 10.67 -11.02 -10.23
N MET A 458 11.88 -11.26 -9.72
CA MET A 458 12.15 -11.02 -8.31
C MET A 458 12.06 -9.51 -8.06
N LEU A 459 11.08 -9.12 -7.26
CA LEU A 459 10.92 -7.74 -6.80
C LEU A 459 11.95 -7.49 -5.70
N GLU A 460 12.84 -6.53 -5.91
CA GLU A 460 13.86 -6.17 -4.93
C GLU A 460 13.21 -5.39 -3.78
N ALA A 461 13.48 -5.85 -2.55
CA ALA A 461 12.99 -5.26 -1.32
C ALA A 461 14.15 -4.74 -0.48
N GLU A 462 14.25 -3.43 -0.36
CA GLU A 462 15.20 -2.75 0.51
C GLU A 462 14.57 -2.56 1.90
N VAL A 463 15.38 -2.70 2.96
CA VAL A 463 14.96 -2.37 4.33
C VAL A 463 15.84 -1.24 4.83
N THR A 464 15.22 -0.11 5.18
CA THR A 464 15.96 1.07 5.66
C THR A 464 16.54 0.82 7.06
N THR A 465 17.50 1.66 7.48
CA THR A 465 18.01 1.67 8.86
C THR A 465 16.96 2.05 9.91
N ALA A 466 15.81 2.60 9.50
CA ALA A 466 14.65 2.83 10.36
C ALA A 466 13.70 1.60 10.44
N GLY A 467 13.93 0.57 9.64
CA GLY A 467 13.08 -0.62 9.53
C GLY A 467 11.94 -0.49 8.51
N ASP A 468 11.88 0.58 7.71
CA ASP A 468 10.90 0.69 6.63
C ASP A 468 11.22 -0.28 5.50
N VAL A 469 10.20 -0.97 4.98
CA VAL A 469 10.33 -1.89 3.85
C VAL A 469 9.89 -1.19 2.58
N LEU A 470 10.84 -0.99 1.68
CA LEU A 470 10.65 -0.43 0.34
C LEU A 470 10.70 -1.59 -0.67
N VAL A 471 9.67 -1.75 -1.49
CA VAL A 471 9.73 -2.64 -2.67
C VAL A 471 9.74 -1.75 -3.90
N GLU A 472 10.81 -1.83 -4.71
CA GLU A 472 10.98 -0.96 -5.91
C GLU A 472 10.81 0.54 -5.56
N GLY A 473 11.38 0.97 -4.43
CA GLY A 473 11.27 2.34 -3.91
C GLY A 473 9.90 2.73 -3.31
N GLN A 474 8.94 1.80 -3.20
CA GLN A 474 7.62 2.07 -2.61
C GLN A 474 7.49 1.48 -1.21
N HIS A 475 7.11 2.31 -0.23
CA HIS A 475 6.84 1.87 1.15
C HIS A 475 5.67 0.89 1.20
N VAL A 476 5.89 -0.27 1.82
CA VAL A 476 4.89 -1.34 1.99
C VAL A 476 4.54 -1.57 3.47
N GLY A 477 5.45 -1.23 4.38
CA GLY A 477 5.30 -1.45 5.81
C GLY A 477 6.62 -1.32 6.56
N MET A 478 6.66 -1.83 7.79
CA MET A 478 7.83 -1.76 8.68
C MET A 478 8.20 -3.16 9.19
N LEU A 479 9.49 -3.51 9.17
CA LEU A 479 10.08 -4.70 9.76
C LEU A 479 10.70 -4.37 11.12
N GLN A 480 10.17 -4.94 12.19
CA GLN A 480 10.71 -4.83 13.56
C GLN A 480 11.11 -6.21 14.07
N GLY A 481 12.40 -6.42 14.33
CA GLY A 481 12.97 -7.72 14.70
C GLY A 481 12.78 -8.74 13.57
N PHE A 482 11.80 -9.63 13.77
CA PHE A 482 11.36 -10.65 12.82
C PHE A 482 9.87 -10.50 12.43
N ARG A 483 9.30 -9.31 12.65
CA ARG A 483 7.88 -9.04 12.45
C ARG A 483 7.65 -7.93 11.43
N PHE A 484 7.02 -8.26 10.32
CA PHE A 484 6.58 -7.28 9.33
C PHE A 484 5.20 -6.73 9.69
N THR A 485 4.99 -5.43 9.57
CA THR A 485 3.70 -4.76 9.76
C THR A 485 3.43 -3.88 8.53
N ALA A 486 2.50 -4.30 7.68
CA ALA A 486 2.09 -3.55 6.48
C ALA A 486 1.46 -2.19 6.83
N ASP A 487 1.62 -1.17 5.98
CA ASP A 487 0.99 0.14 6.17
C ASP A 487 -0.55 0.03 6.05
N PRO A 488 -1.33 0.36 7.10
CA PRO A 488 -2.80 0.34 7.02
C PRO A 488 -3.39 1.37 6.03
N LYS A 489 -2.61 2.34 5.53
CA LYS A 489 -3.05 3.25 4.45
C LYS A 489 -3.06 2.58 3.08
N ALA A 490 -2.33 1.49 2.88
CA ALA A 490 -2.34 0.70 1.65
C ALA A 490 -3.62 -0.18 1.57
N GLY A 491 -4.80 0.46 1.50
CA GLY A 491 -6.08 -0.23 1.47
C GLY A 491 -6.49 -0.72 0.08
N GLY A 492 -6.27 -2.00 -0.24
CA GLY A 492 -6.78 -2.57 -1.50
C GLY A 492 -6.50 -4.07 -1.72
N PRO A 493 -7.04 -4.67 -2.78
CA PRO A 493 -6.66 -6.01 -3.22
C PRO A 493 -5.20 -6.06 -3.71
N GLU A 494 -4.71 -4.96 -4.28
CA GLU A 494 -3.32 -4.79 -4.74
C GLU A 494 -2.33 -4.84 -3.57
N ALA A 495 -2.65 -4.24 -2.43
CA ALA A 495 -1.82 -4.30 -1.24
C ALA A 495 -1.66 -5.73 -0.69
N LYS A 496 -2.65 -6.63 -0.91
CA LYS A 496 -2.47 -8.05 -0.57
C LYS A 496 -1.42 -8.73 -1.47
N ALA A 497 -1.37 -8.37 -2.75
CA ALA A 497 -0.32 -8.86 -3.65
C ALA A 497 1.04 -8.26 -3.30
N LEU A 498 1.09 -6.96 -2.99
CA LEU A 498 2.33 -6.26 -2.63
C LEU A 498 2.91 -6.76 -1.30
N ASN A 499 2.08 -6.98 -0.28
CA ASN A 499 2.49 -7.59 0.99
C ASN A 499 3.02 -9.01 0.80
N LEU A 500 2.38 -9.82 -0.06
CA LEU A 500 2.79 -11.20 -0.31
C LEU A 500 4.08 -11.28 -1.14
N ALA A 501 4.33 -10.30 -2.03
CA ALA A 501 5.62 -10.11 -2.69
C ALA A 501 6.71 -9.66 -1.71
N ALA A 502 6.43 -8.64 -0.87
CA ALA A 502 7.35 -8.14 0.14
C ALA A 502 7.75 -9.24 1.13
N MET A 503 6.81 -10.02 1.66
CA MET A 503 7.10 -11.13 2.57
C MET A 503 7.94 -12.25 1.92
N LYS A 504 7.84 -12.44 0.59
CA LYS A 504 8.70 -13.37 -0.15
C LYS A 504 10.14 -12.83 -0.31
N ALA A 505 10.29 -11.53 -0.54
CA ALA A 505 11.59 -10.88 -0.68
C ALA A 505 12.32 -10.70 0.67
N LEU A 506 11.57 -10.39 1.74
CA LEU A 506 12.09 -10.23 3.11
C LEU A 506 12.67 -11.51 3.74
N ALA A 507 12.42 -12.70 3.16
CA ALA A 507 12.84 -13.97 3.73
C ALA A 507 14.37 -14.07 3.93
N SER A 508 15.16 -13.57 2.96
CA SER A 508 16.63 -13.58 3.04
C SER A 508 17.18 -12.62 4.10
N GLU A 509 16.61 -11.41 4.24
CA GLU A 509 17.01 -10.46 5.31
C GLU A 509 16.57 -10.98 6.69
N ILE A 510 15.44 -11.69 6.79
CA ILE A 510 15.02 -12.36 8.04
C ILE A 510 16.03 -13.45 8.46
N GLU A 511 16.55 -14.25 7.51
CA GLU A 511 17.62 -15.21 7.79
C GLU A 511 18.96 -14.52 8.13
N ALA A 512 19.32 -13.44 7.43
CA ALA A 512 20.52 -12.64 7.73
C ALA A 512 20.45 -11.94 9.09
N ARG A 513 19.26 -11.50 9.53
CA ARG A 513 19.00 -11.01 10.89
C ARG A 513 19.12 -12.13 11.93
N ALA A 514 18.60 -13.32 11.64
CA ALA A 514 18.71 -14.48 12.54
C ALA A 514 20.17 -14.89 12.77
N ALA A 515 20.98 -14.97 11.71
CA ALA A 515 22.41 -15.26 11.81
C ALA A 515 23.17 -14.22 12.64
N ARG A 516 22.90 -12.92 12.41
CA ARG A 516 23.47 -11.82 13.21
C ARG A 516 23.10 -11.91 14.70
N LEU A 517 21.86 -12.27 15.02
CA LEU A 517 21.40 -12.45 16.40
C LEU A 517 22.09 -13.62 17.10
N VAL A 518 22.23 -14.77 16.42
CA VAL A 518 22.91 -15.96 16.96
C VAL A 518 24.37 -15.66 17.35
N LEU A 519 25.06 -14.82 16.57
CA LEU A 519 26.45 -14.40 16.81
C LEU A 519 26.61 -13.23 17.80
N ALA A 520 25.52 -12.56 18.20
CA ALA A 520 25.59 -11.37 19.06
C ALA A 520 25.99 -11.71 20.51
N GLY A 521 26.68 -10.78 21.19
CA GLY A 521 27.08 -10.89 22.59
C GLY A 521 25.92 -10.82 23.59
N ASP A 522 26.15 -11.23 24.85
CA ASP A 522 25.13 -11.21 25.92
C ASP A 522 24.70 -9.77 26.34
N ASP A 523 25.46 -8.77 25.91
CA ASP A 523 25.28 -7.33 26.07
C ASP A 523 24.38 -6.69 25.00
N ALA A 524 24.26 -7.30 23.81
CA ALA A 524 23.38 -6.84 22.73
C ALA A 524 21.88 -7.06 23.02
N PHE A 525 21.54 -7.71 24.13
CA PHE A 525 20.20 -8.11 24.53
C PHE A 525 19.75 -7.41 25.82
N LEU A 526 18.52 -6.90 25.83
CA LEU A 526 17.90 -6.25 26.99
C LEU A 526 16.53 -6.86 27.28
N LEU A 527 16.26 -7.18 28.56
CA LEU A 527 14.91 -7.52 29.04
C LEU A 527 14.26 -6.23 29.57
N SER A 528 13.24 -5.75 28.86
CA SER A 528 12.41 -4.61 29.26
C SER A 528 11.39 -5.03 30.33
N HIS A 529 10.88 -4.07 31.11
CA HIS A 529 9.92 -4.34 32.20
C HIS A 529 8.57 -4.88 31.70
N ASP A 530 8.16 -4.48 30.48
CA ASP A 530 7.05 -5.00 29.68
C ASP A 530 7.14 -6.52 29.32
N GLY A 531 8.24 -7.17 29.70
CA GLY A 531 8.51 -8.58 29.41
C GLY A 531 9.03 -8.83 27.99
N LEU A 532 9.38 -7.80 27.22
CA LEU A 532 10.00 -7.95 25.91
C LEU A 532 11.52 -8.11 26.02
N VAL A 533 12.05 -9.08 25.29
CA VAL A 533 13.49 -9.17 24.99
C VAL A 533 13.75 -8.41 23.70
N ARG A 534 14.65 -7.42 23.79
CA ARG A 534 15.07 -6.57 22.69
C ARG A 534 16.50 -6.89 22.29
N TRP A 535 16.77 -6.90 20.99
CA TRP A 535 18.09 -7.04 20.39
C TRP A 535 18.38 -5.75 19.61
N ILE A 536 19.42 -5.01 20.01
CA ILE A 536 19.74 -3.68 19.45
C ILE A 536 18.49 -2.73 19.45
N GLY A 537 17.65 -2.84 20.49
CA GLY A 537 16.40 -2.09 20.65
C GLY A 537 15.14 -2.72 20.02
N GLU A 538 15.29 -3.50 18.94
CA GLU A 538 14.18 -4.17 18.25
C GLU A 538 13.62 -5.36 19.06
N PRO A 539 12.29 -5.52 19.20
CA PRO A 539 11.69 -6.61 19.99
C PRO A 539 11.73 -7.96 19.24
N VAL A 540 12.37 -8.97 19.85
CA VAL A 540 12.58 -10.30 19.23
C VAL A 540 11.88 -11.46 19.95
N ALA A 541 11.61 -11.33 21.25
CA ALA A 541 10.88 -12.33 22.03
C ALA A 541 10.09 -11.69 23.19
N ARG A 542 9.14 -12.43 23.75
CA ARG A 542 8.42 -12.09 24.98
C ARG A 542 8.60 -13.18 26.05
N LEU A 543 8.80 -12.77 27.29
CA LEU A 543 8.89 -13.65 28.46
C LEU A 543 7.53 -14.27 28.76
N VAL A 544 7.49 -15.59 28.99
CA VAL A 544 6.28 -16.36 29.29
C VAL A 544 6.51 -17.31 30.46
N ALA A 545 5.44 -17.62 31.20
CA ALA A 545 5.52 -18.42 32.43
C ALA A 545 6.11 -19.81 32.17
N GLY A 546 7.13 -20.17 32.94
CA GLY A 546 7.65 -21.53 33.05
C GLY A 546 7.07 -22.30 34.23
N GLU A 547 7.54 -23.52 34.43
CA GLU A 547 7.05 -24.40 35.50
C GLU A 547 7.49 -23.89 36.89
N LYS A 548 8.76 -23.45 37.01
CA LYS A 548 9.26 -22.71 38.18
C LYS A 548 9.37 -21.21 37.91
N ALA A 549 9.33 -20.42 38.99
CA ALA A 549 9.54 -18.97 38.91
C ALA A 549 10.96 -18.59 38.44
N LEU A 550 11.95 -19.45 38.70
CA LEU A 550 13.35 -19.25 38.29
C LEU A 550 13.70 -19.91 36.95
N GLU A 551 12.72 -20.53 36.28
CA GLU A 551 12.87 -21.21 34.99
C GLU A 551 11.85 -20.66 33.96
N PRO A 552 11.82 -19.33 33.71
CA PRO A 552 10.94 -18.72 32.70
C PRO A 552 11.26 -19.23 31.30
N ARG A 553 10.27 -19.17 30.41
CA ARG A 553 10.41 -19.51 28.98
C ARG A 553 10.33 -18.24 28.13
N LEU A 554 10.82 -18.31 26.90
CA LEU A 554 10.62 -17.27 25.89
C LEU A 554 9.63 -17.74 24.84
N ARG A 555 8.85 -16.80 24.30
CA ARG A 555 8.09 -16.96 23.07
C ARG A 555 8.65 -15.98 22.04
N LEU A 556 9.24 -16.51 20.97
CA LEU A 556 9.73 -15.70 19.85
C LEU A 556 8.60 -14.86 19.24
N LEU A 557 8.90 -13.61 18.88
CA LEU A 557 7.98 -12.67 18.22
C LEU A 557 8.22 -12.69 16.70
N VAL A 558 7.78 -13.77 16.07
CA VAL A 558 7.98 -14.04 14.65
C VAL A 558 6.65 -14.43 14.02
N GLU A 559 6.38 -13.87 12.83
CA GLU A 559 5.27 -14.32 11.98
C GLU A 559 5.72 -15.49 11.08
N GLU A 560 4.91 -15.90 10.10
CA GLU A 560 4.86 -17.28 9.57
C GLU A 560 6.06 -17.75 8.70
N HIS A 561 7.23 -17.10 8.79
CA HIS A 561 8.29 -17.20 7.77
C HIS A 561 9.71 -17.55 8.27
N LEU A 562 10.04 -17.39 9.56
CA LEU A 562 11.29 -17.94 10.11
C LEU A 562 11.10 -19.44 10.40
N THR A 563 11.56 -20.29 9.47
CA THR A 563 11.33 -21.73 9.48
C THR A 563 12.62 -22.54 9.68
N GLY A 564 12.47 -23.80 10.11
CA GLY A 564 13.59 -24.74 10.22
C GLY A 564 14.71 -24.29 11.19
N PRO A 565 16.00 -24.56 10.86
CA PRO A 565 17.10 -24.51 11.83
C PRO A 565 17.44 -23.09 12.31
N ALA A 566 17.23 -22.05 11.49
CA ALA A 566 17.51 -20.67 11.89
C ALA A 566 16.67 -20.25 13.11
N ARG A 567 15.41 -20.71 13.17
CA ARG A 567 14.53 -20.50 14.32
C ARG A 567 15.06 -21.18 15.58
N GLU A 568 15.47 -22.45 15.48
CA GLU A 568 15.96 -23.23 16.60
C GLU A 568 17.26 -22.64 17.18
N GLN A 569 18.15 -22.12 16.33
CA GLN A 569 19.37 -21.44 16.77
C GLN A 569 19.07 -20.13 17.52
N VAL A 570 18.14 -19.31 17.02
CA VAL A 570 17.69 -18.08 17.70
C VAL A 570 17.01 -18.42 19.05
N GLU A 571 16.14 -19.44 19.08
CA GLU A 571 15.46 -19.88 20.31
C GLU A 571 16.46 -20.40 21.36
N ALA A 572 17.46 -21.18 20.94
CA ALA A 572 18.55 -21.65 21.80
C ALA A 572 19.45 -20.51 22.30
N ARG A 573 19.85 -19.56 21.43
CA ARG A 573 20.68 -18.40 21.81
C ARG A 573 20.01 -17.56 22.89
N LEU A 574 18.73 -17.23 22.69
CA LEU A 574 17.95 -16.41 23.62
C LEU A 574 17.60 -17.17 24.92
N THR A 575 17.37 -18.48 24.85
CA THR A 575 17.13 -19.31 26.05
C THR A 575 18.39 -19.41 26.92
N ASN A 576 19.56 -19.60 26.30
CA ASN A 576 20.84 -19.59 27.01
C ASN A 576 21.14 -18.22 27.62
N TRP A 577 20.90 -17.13 26.89
CA TRP A 577 21.03 -15.76 27.43
C TRP A 577 20.12 -15.53 28.64
N LEU A 578 18.83 -15.90 28.56
CA LEU A 578 17.89 -15.74 29.66
C LEU A 578 18.32 -16.56 30.89
N LYS A 579 18.80 -17.80 30.69
CA LYS A 579 19.34 -18.64 31.76
C LYS A 579 20.55 -17.98 32.43
N ASN A 580 21.50 -17.46 31.64
CA ASN A 580 22.66 -16.71 32.16
C ASN A 580 22.21 -15.47 32.95
N HIS A 581 21.25 -14.71 32.42
CA HIS A 581 20.73 -13.49 33.03
C HIS A 581 20.04 -13.76 34.38
N VAL A 582 19.18 -14.79 34.44
CA VAL A 582 18.52 -15.23 35.69
C VAL A 582 19.56 -15.73 36.69
N THR A 583 20.54 -16.55 36.29
CA THR A 583 21.60 -17.01 37.21
C THR A 583 22.50 -15.85 37.69
N LYS A 584 22.81 -14.86 36.84
CA LYS A 584 23.61 -13.67 37.18
C LYS A 584 22.94 -12.79 38.26
N LEU A 585 21.62 -12.65 38.24
CA LEU A 585 20.89 -11.78 39.18
C LEU A 585 20.23 -12.53 40.35
N LEU A 586 19.81 -13.78 40.15
CA LEU A 586 19.03 -14.58 41.10
C LEU A 586 19.67 -15.94 41.45
N GLY A 587 20.92 -16.20 41.06
CA GLY A 587 21.62 -17.47 41.34
C GLY A 587 21.67 -17.86 42.83
N ALA A 588 21.65 -16.89 43.75
CA ALA A 588 21.55 -17.17 45.19
C ALA A 588 20.22 -17.87 45.58
N LEU A 589 19.13 -17.68 44.82
CA LEU A 589 17.90 -18.46 45.00
C LEU A 589 18.05 -19.89 44.47
N GLN A 590 18.73 -20.08 43.34
CA GLN A 590 19.03 -21.41 42.79
C GLN A 590 19.90 -22.22 43.76
N VAL A 591 20.85 -21.58 44.45
CA VAL A 591 21.67 -22.18 45.52
C VAL A 591 20.82 -22.57 46.74
N LEU A 592 19.82 -21.77 47.13
CA LEU A 592 18.92 -22.08 48.24
C LEU A 592 17.90 -23.19 47.92
N GLU A 593 17.36 -23.22 46.69
CA GLU A 593 16.46 -24.28 46.22
C GLU A 593 17.19 -25.64 46.18
N ASN A 594 18.43 -25.65 45.70
CA ASN A 594 19.26 -26.84 45.55
C ASN A 594 20.21 -27.10 46.74
N ALA A 595 19.90 -26.58 47.94
CA ALA A 595 20.73 -26.67 49.14
C ALA A 595 20.79 -28.09 49.74
N THR A 596 21.46 -29.02 49.05
CA THR A 596 21.67 -30.41 49.47
C THR A 596 22.60 -30.57 50.67
N THR A 597 23.40 -29.55 50.99
CA THR A 597 24.25 -29.47 52.18
C THR A 597 23.47 -29.20 53.47
N LEU A 598 22.21 -28.77 53.38
CA LEU A 598 21.32 -28.60 54.53
C LEU A 598 20.45 -29.84 54.74
N ASN A 599 20.22 -30.19 56.01
CA ASN A 599 19.37 -31.30 56.41
C ASN A 599 18.11 -30.84 57.16
N GLY A 600 17.05 -31.66 57.12
CA GLY A 600 15.82 -31.46 57.88
C GLY A 600 15.21 -30.06 57.75
N ILE A 601 14.91 -29.45 58.90
CA ILE A 601 14.22 -28.14 59.00
C ILE A 601 15.00 -27.03 58.28
N ALA A 602 16.33 -27.04 58.34
CA ALA A 602 17.16 -26.02 57.68
C ALA A 602 16.96 -26.00 56.16
N ARG A 603 16.85 -27.18 55.54
CA ARG A 603 16.57 -27.31 54.10
C ARG A 603 15.15 -26.90 53.75
N GLY A 604 14.18 -27.20 54.61
CA GLY A 604 12.80 -26.71 54.46
C GLY A 604 12.70 -25.19 54.46
N ILE A 605 13.41 -24.52 55.38
CA ILE A 605 13.47 -23.05 55.44
C ILE A 605 14.20 -22.47 54.22
N ALA A 606 15.30 -23.09 53.75
CA ALA A 606 16.01 -22.66 52.54
C ALA A 606 15.11 -22.73 51.28
N TYR A 607 14.39 -23.84 51.12
CA TYR A 607 13.45 -24.04 50.02
C TYR A 607 12.28 -23.03 50.07
N GLN A 608 11.65 -22.83 51.24
CA GLN A 608 10.63 -21.80 51.43
C GLN A 608 11.15 -20.38 51.15
N ALA A 609 12.42 -20.10 51.47
CA ALA A 609 13.04 -18.81 51.17
C ALA A 609 13.30 -18.63 49.66
N ALA A 610 13.63 -19.71 48.94
CA ALA A 610 13.75 -19.70 47.48
C ALA A 610 12.40 -19.46 46.79
N GLU A 611 11.34 -20.19 47.18
CA GLU A 611 9.97 -19.97 46.68
C GLU A 611 9.43 -18.58 47.02
N ALA A 612 9.83 -18.02 48.17
CA ALA A 612 9.55 -16.65 48.57
C ALA A 612 10.42 -15.59 47.85
N LEU A 613 11.19 -15.97 46.83
CA LEU A 613 12.09 -15.12 46.04
C LEU A 613 13.08 -14.32 46.91
N GLY A 614 13.55 -14.93 48.01
CA GLY A 614 14.56 -14.38 48.92
C GLY A 614 14.01 -13.45 50.01
N VAL A 615 12.69 -13.38 50.19
CA VAL A 615 12.01 -12.57 51.22
C VAL A 615 10.88 -13.38 51.87
N LEU A 616 11.20 -14.10 52.94
CA LEU A 616 10.28 -14.97 53.66
C LEU A 616 9.83 -14.31 54.99
N GLU A 617 8.53 -14.21 55.22
CA GLU A 617 7.99 -13.69 56.48
C GLU A 617 8.29 -14.66 57.64
N ARG A 618 8.98 -14.17 58.68
CA ARG A 618 9.40 -14.98 59.84
C ARG A 618 8.22 -15.61 60.59
N ALA A 619 7.05 -14.99 60.51
CA ALA A 619 5.81 -15.52 61.11
C ALA A 619 5.36 -16.86 60.49
N LYS A 620 5.64 -17.10 59.19
CA LYS A 620 5.23 -18.34 58.51
C LYS A 620 6.06 -19.55 58.95
N VAL A 621 7.35 -19.33 59.23
CA VAL A 621 8.30 -20.35 59.74
C VAL A 621 8.48 -20.27 61.27
N GLY A 622 7.46 -19.78 61.99
CA GLY A 622 7.58 -19.40 63.40
C GLY A 622 7.96 -20.55 64.35
N GLU A 623 7.38 -21.74 64.16
CA GLU A 623 7.72 -22.94 64.97
C GLU A 623 9.00 -23.62 64.47
N GLU A 624 9.19 -23.70 63.15
CA GLU A 624 10.41 -24.21 62.50
C GLU A 624 11.66 -23.46 63.01
N MET A 625 11.57 -22.13 63.13
CA MET A 625 12.63 -21.27 63.67
C MET A 625 12.92 -21.46 65.17
N LYS A 626 11.99 -22.04 65.95
CA LYS A 626 12.25 -22.44 67.34
C LYS A 626 12.97 -23.78 67.41
N ALA A 627 12.54 -24.74 66.58
CA ALA A 627 13.09 -26.08 66.50
C ALA A 627 14.45 -26.14 65.78
N LEU A 628 14.76 -25.16 64.91
CA LEU A 628 16.03 -25.05 64.20
C LEU A 628 17.21 -24.89 65.17
N ASP A 629 18.17 -25.80 65.08
CA ASP A 629 19.39 -25.87 65.87
C ASP A 629 20.45 -24.82 65.47
N GLN A 630 21.61 -24.82 66.14
CA GLN A 630 22.67 -23.86 65.88
C GLN A 630 23.44 -24.16 64.57
N GLU A 631 23.52 -25.43 64.16
CA GLU A 631 24.20 -25.86 62.93
C GLU A 631 23.39 -25.46 61.68
N GLY A 632 22.09 -25.74 61.66
CA GLY A 632 21.17 -25.28 60.61
C GLY A 632 21.12 -23.75 60.52
N ARG A 633 21.18 -23.03 61.66
CA ARG A 633 21.34 -21.57 61.67
C ARG A 633 22.69 -21.10 61.13
N ALA A 634 23.76 -21.88 61.24
CA ALA A 634 25.06 -21.55 60.66
C ALA A 634 25.05 -21.75 59.14
N GLY A 635 24.59 -22.92 58.67
CA GLY A 635 24.47 -23.23 57.24
C GLY A 635 23.57 -22.24 56.48
N LEU A 636 22.41 -21.86 57.04
CA LEU A 636 21.55 -20.85 56.43
C LEU A 636 22.23 -19.46 56.30
N ARG A 637 23.09 -19.07 57.25
CA ARG A 637 23.89 -17.82 57.13
C ARG A 637 24.99 -17.95 56.08
N GLN A 638 25.60 -19.13 55.95
CA GLN A 638 26.62 -19.41 54.92
C GLN A 638 26.02 -19.33 53.51
N LEU A 639 24.75 -19.73 53.33
CA LEU A 639 23.98 -19.51 52.09
C LEU A 639 23.37 -18.09 51.99
N GLY A 640 23.82 -17.15 52.82
CA GLY A 640 23.52 -15.72 52.70
C GLY A 640 22.22 -15.23 53.36
N ILE A 641 21.45 -16.09 54.03
CA ILE A 641 20.21 -15.67 54.72
C ILE A 641 20.55 -14.92 56.01
N ARG A 642 19.91 -13.76 56.19
CA ARG A 642 19.88 -12.97 57.43
C ARG A 642 18.54 -13.16 58.13
N PHE A 643 18.61 -13.34 59.44
CA PHE A 643 17.44 -13.51 60.33
C PHE A 643 17.06 -12.16 60.93
N GLY A 644 16.10 -11.46 60.31
CA GLY A 644 15.51 -10.23 60.84
C GLY A 644 14.52 -10.49 61.99
N ALA A 645 13.97 -9.41 62.54
CA ALA A 645 12.82 -9.45 63.43
C ALA A 645 11.55 -9.92 62.70
N PHE A 646 11.31 -9.46 61.47
CA PHE A 646 10.08 -9.74 60.73
C PHE A 646 10.26 -10.67 59.52
N HIS A 647 11.44 -10.70 58.89
CA HIS A 647 11.71 -11.53 57.71
C HIS A 647 13.02 -12.32 57.81
N LEU A 648 13.08 -13.46 57.12
CA LEU A 648 14.32 -14.08 56.67
C LEU A 648 14.57 -13.58 55.24
N TYR A 649 15.74 -13.00 54.98
CA TYR A 649 16.03 -12.38 53.68
C TYR A 649 17.49 -12.53 53.26
N VAL A 650 17.75 -12.44 51.96
CA VAL A 650 19.12 -12.47 51.38
C VAL A 650 19.53 -11.06 50.95
N PRO A 651 20.47 -10.38 51.64
CA PRO A 651 20.82 -8.98 51.34
C PRO A 651 21.29 -8.73 49.91
N ALA A 652 22.03 -9.67 49.32
CA ALA A 652 22.51 -9.56 47.94
C ALA A 652 21.38 -9.45 46.91
N LEU A 653 20.22 -10.04 47.22
CA LEU A 653 19.04 -10.05 46.35
C LEU A 653 18.12 -8.84 46.54
N LEU A 654 18.34 -8.00 47.57
CA LEU A 654 17.60 -6.74 47.76
C LEU A 654 18.18 -5.57 46.94
N LYS A 655 19.21 -5.82 46.11
CA LYS A 655 19.69 -4.86 45.11
C LYS A 655 18.62 -4.59 44.03
N PRO A 656 18.60 -3.41 43.38
CA PRO A 656 17.54 -3.02 42.44
C PRO A 656 17.31 -4.02 41.30
N ALA A 657 18.34 -4.39 40.53
CA ALA A 657 18.17 -5.29 39.37
C ALA A 657 17.66 -6.71 39.76
N PRO A 658 18.20 -7.39 40.79
CA PRO A 658 17.59 -8.61 41.32
C PRO A 658 16.14 -8.46 41.80
N ARG A 659 15.74 -7.30 42.34
CA ARG A 659 14.34 -7.05 42.75
C ARG A 659 13.41 -6.78 41.57
N ALA A 660 13.85 -6.04 40.55
CA ALA A 660 13.07 -5.84 39.33
C ALA A 660 12.78 -7.18 38.64
N LEU A 661 13.80 -8.03 38.44
CA LEU A 661 13.61 -9.37 37.86
C LEU A 661 12.74 -10.28 38.75
N ALA A 662 12.94 -10.25 40.08
CA ALA A 662 12.09 -11.03 40.99
C ALA A 662 10.62 -10.59 40.98
N ALA A 663 10.33 -9.29 40.88
CA ALA A 663 8.97 -8.77 40.75
C ALA A 663 8.33 -9.22 39.42
N GLN A 664 9.05 -9.07 38.31
CA GLN A 664 8.60 -9.47 36.97
C GLN A 664 8.31 -10.98 36.90
N LEU A 665 9.21 -11.83 37.41
CA LEU A 665 9.00 -13.29 37.46
C LEU A 665 7.88 -13.71 38.43
N TRP A 666 7.66 -12.97 39.52
CA TRP A 666 6.52 -13.23 40.40
C TRP A 666 5.20 -12.92 39.69
N ALA A 667 5.09 -11.76 39.05
CA ALA A 667 3.89 -11.35 38.32
C ALA A 667 3.58 -12.33 37.18
N LEU A 668 4.60 -12.72 36.41
CA LEU A 668 4.50 -13.69 35.32
C LEU A 668 3.93 -15.05 35.77
N LYS A 669 4.12 -15.46 37.03
CA LYS A 669 3.60 -16.73 37.59
C LYS A 669 2.26 -16.59 38.33
N HIS A 670 1.86 -15.39 38.76
CA HIS A 670 0.70 -15.19 39.66
C HIS A 670 -0.37 -14.21 39.16
N GLY A 671 -0.12 -13.50 38.04
CA GLY A 671 -1.01 -12.49 37.48
C GLY A 671 -1.17 -12.61 35.97
N SER A 672 -2.00 -11.75 35.39
CA SER A 672 -2.05 -11.53 33.94
C SER A 672 -1.00 -10.50 33.53
N PRO A 673 -0.40 -10.59 32.32
CA PRO A 673 0.61 -9.62 31.86
C PRO A 673 0.13 -8.15 31.81
N GLU A 674 -1.19 -7.93 31.77
CA GLU A 674 -1.85 -6.62 31.66
C GLU A 674 -2.34 -6.10 33.04
N GLN A 675 -1.85 -6.68 34.14
CA GLN A 675 -2.29 -6.30 35.49
C GLN A 675 -1.66 -4.96 35.92
N ALA A 676 -2.52 -3.95 36.09
CA ALA A 676 -2.12 -2.57 36.39
C ALA A 676 -1.15 -2.46 37.58
N GLY A 677 -0.18 -1.55 37.45
CA GLY A 677 0.86 -1.28 38.46
C GLY A 677 2.13 -2.15 38.34
N LEU A 678 2.21 -3.11 37.41
CA LEU A 678 3.42 -3.94 37.27
C LEU A 678 4.66 -3.14 36.84
N ASP A 679 4.52 -2.27 35.84
CA ASP A 679 5.61 -1.40 35.37
C ASP A 679 6.00 -0.39 36.46
N ASP A 680 5.03 0.24 37.12
CA ASP A 680 5.26 1.16 38.24
C ASP A 680 6.08 0.52 39.36
N ILE A 681 5.73 -0.71 39.76
CA ILE A 681 6.43 -1.42 40.83
C ILE A 681 7.81 -1.91 40.38
N SER A 682 7.95 -2.32 39.12
CA SER A 682 9.25 -2.72 38.55
C SER A 682 10.20 -1.52 38.48
N HIS A 683 9.68 -0.35 38.11
CA HIS A 683 10.42 0.92 38.12
C HIS A 683 10.71 1.40 39.55
N LEU A 684 9.76 1.30 40.49
CA LEU A 684 9.97 1.64 41.90
C LEU A 684 11.00 0.71 42.58
N ALA A 685 11.01 -0.59 42.27
CA ALA A 685 12.04 -1.53 42.70
C ALA A 685 13.42 -1.14 42.15
N SER A 686 13.49 -0.71 40.88
CA SER A 686 14.70 -0.18 40.25
C SER A 686 15.17 1.15 40.89
N SER A 687 14.25 2.00 41.36
CA SER A 687 14.55 3.32 41.95
C SER A 687 15.23 3.27 43.34
N GLY A 688 15.24 2.11 44.01
CA GLY A 688 15.90 1.92 45.30
C GLY A 688 15.30 2.68 46.50
N ARG A 689 14.15 3.35 46.36
CA ARG A 689 13.47 4.12 47.43
C ARG A 689 13.29 3.31 48.73
N THR A 690 13.35 3.97 49.89
CA THR A 690 13.23 3.31 51.22
C THR A 690 11.79 3.00 51.60
N SER A 691 10.87 3.94 51.33
CA SER A 691 9.42 3.73 51.39
C SER A 691 8.67 4.59 50.37
N PHE A 692 7.43 4.19 50.05
CA PHE A 692 6.50 4.93 49.21
C PHE A 692 5.04 4.56 49.58
N GLN A 693 4.04 5.25 49.05
CA GLN A 693 2.62 4.96 49.33
C GLN A 693 2.20 3.63 48.69
N ALA A 694 1.48 2.78 49.42
CA ALA A 694 1.04 1.48 48.92
C ALA A 694 -0.32 1.61 48.22
N ASP A 695 -0.41 1.12 46.98
CA ASP A 695 -1.69 0.93 46.30
C ASP A 695 -2.38 -0.33 46.86
N LYS A 696 -3.69 -0.23 47.03
CA LYS A 696 -4.58 -1.29 47.53
C LYS A 696 -5.10 -2.19 46.40
N ALA A 697 -5.00 -1.78 45.14
CA ALA A 697 -5.26 -2.64 43.99
C ALA A 697 -4.15 -3.69 43.77
N VAL A 698 -2.94 -3.40 44.24
CA VAL A 698 -1.74 -4.23 44.05
C VAL A 698 -1.71 -5.43 45.02
N PRO A 699 -1.50 -6.67 44.54
CA PRO A 699 -1.29 -7.82 45.41
C PRO A 699 -0.06 -7.66 46.32
N LYS A 700 -0.25 -7.85 47.63
CA LYS A 700 0.85 -7.80 48.64
C LYS A 700 2.03 -8.74 48.32
N GLY A 701 1.79 -9.81 47.55
CA GLY A 701 2.82 -10.71 47.04
C GLY A 701 3.81 -10.07 46.05
N LEU A 702 3.35 -9.12 45.22
CA LEU A 702 4.19 -8.39 44.27
C LEU A 702 5.12 -7.41 45.00
N TYR A 703 4.60 -6.66 45.99
CA TYR A 703 5.45 -5.83 46.85
C TYR A 703 6.55 -6.65 47.55
N ARG A 704 6.19 -7.83 48.09
CA ARG A 704 7.17 -8.75 48.71
C ARG A 704 8.22 -9.23 47.70
N ALA A 705 7.82 -9.58 46.47
CA ALA A 705 8.75 -9.94 45.41
C ALA A 705 9.69 -8.78 45.04
N ALA A 706 9.17 -7.55 44.98
CA ALA A 706 9.95 -6.32 44.80
C ALA A 706 10.83 -5.94 46.01
N GLY A 707 10.75 -6.65 47.14
CA GLY A 707 11.59 -6.40 48.33
C GLY A 707 10.98 -5.45 49.37
N TYR A 708 9.67 -5.20 49.30
CA TYR A 708 8.93 -4.30 50.18
C TYR A 708 7.84 -5.06 50.96
N ARG A 709 7.52 -4.60 52.18
CA ARG A 709 6.33 -5.02 52.94
C ARG A 709 5.35 -3.86 53.03
N VAL A 710 4.07 -4.15 52.83
CA VAL A 710 2.97 -3.20 53.08
C VAL A 710 2.75 -3.06 54.58
N CYS A 711 2.86 -1.83 55.06
CA CYS A 711 2.85 -1.40 56.45
C CYS A 711 1.90 -0.20 56.59
N GLY A 712 0.60 -0.49 56.82
CA GLY A 712 -0.45 0.52 56.76
C GLY A 712 -0.65 1.01 55.33
N GLU A 713 -0.61 2.33 55.14
CA GLU A 713 -0.77 3.02 53.85
C GLU A 713 0.54 3.12 53.03
N ARG A 714 1.66 2.57 53.54
CA ARG A 714 2.98 2.64 52.88
C ARG A 714 3.57 1.25 52.59
N ALA A 715 4.36 1.15 51.54
CA ALA A 715 5.27 0.04 51.28
C ALA A 715 6.68 0.44 51.74
N VAL A 716 7.33 -0.39 52.56
CA VAL A 716 8.67 -0.12 53.13
C VAL A 716 9.62 -1.26 52.81
N ARG A 717 10.85 -0.93 52.41
CA ARG A 717 11.86 -1.92 51.98
C ARG A 717 12.28 -2.83 53.14
N VAL A 718 12.49 -4.11 52.90
CA VAL A 718 12.66 -5.11 53.97
C VAL A 718 13.91 -4.85 54.83
N ASP A 719 15.06 -4.54 54.24
CA ASP A 719 16.28 -4.19 55.00
C ASP A 719 16.16 -2.89 55.79
N ILE A 720 15.24 -2.00 55.41
CA ILE A 720 14.92 -0.76 56.14
C ILE A 720 14.06 -1.11 57.37
N LEU A 721 13.07 -1.99 57.22
CA LEU A 721 12.25 -2.48 58.33
C LEU A 721 13.05 -3.29 59.36
N GLU A 722 13.98 -4.15 58.92
CA GLU A 722 14.82 -4.90 59.86
C GLU A 722 15.84 -3.99 60.57
N ARG A 723 16.43 -3.00 59.87
CA ARG A 723 17.26 -1.98 60.53
C ARG A 723 16.48 -1.11 61.52
N LEU A 724 15.23 -0.75 61.21
CA LEU A 724 14.34 -0.08 62.16
C LEU A 724 14.08 -0.96 63.39
N ALA A 725 13.85 -2.26 63.21
CA ALA A 725 13.69 -3.19 64.33
C ALA A 725 14.97 -3.34 65.17
N ASP A 726 16.15 -3.27 64.55
CA ASP A 726 17.44 -3.29 65.24
C ASP A 726 17.77 -1.98 65.97
N LEU A 727 17.20 -0.83 65.57
CA LEU A 727 17.22 0.41 66.34
C LEU A 727 16.24 0.39 67.53
N ILE A 728 15.04 -0.18 67.33
CA ILE A 728 14.00 -0.22 68.36
C ILE A 728 14.30 -1.28 69.44
N ARG A 729 14.91 -2.42 69.09
CA ARG A 729 15.13 -3.53 70.03
C ARG A 729 15.99 -3.15 71.25
N PRO A 730 17.12 -2.42 71.14
CA PRO A 730 17.88 -1.94 72.30
C PRO A 730 17.07 -0.99 73.18
N ALA A 731 16.30 -0.07 72.59
CA ALA A 731 15.50 0.91 73.32
C ALA A 731 14.40 0.25 74.18
N ILE A 732 13.77 -0.82 73.67
CA ILE A 732 12.74 -1.60 74.41
C ILE A 732 13.37 -2.62 75.39
N ALA A 733 14.57 -3.11 75.12
CA ALA A 733 15.28 -4.05 75.99
C ALA A 733 15.91 -3.36 77.22
N TYR A 734 16.32 -2.10 77.07
CA TYR A 734 16.83 -1.28 78.17
C TYR A 734 15.68 -0.85 79.09
N ARG A 735 15.75 -1.21 80.37
CA ARG A 735 14.79 -0.79 81.39
C ARG A 735 15.45 0.25 82.32
N PRO A 736 15.01 1.52 82.29
CA PRO A 736 15.45 2.51 83.26
C PRO A 736 15.34 2.01 84.71
N GLY A 737 16.37 2.26 85.52
CA GLY A 737 16.47 1.77 86.91
C GLY A 737 16.72 0.27 87.10
N VAL A 738 16.85 -0.53 86.03
CA VAL A 738 17.12 -1.99 86.11
C VAL A 738 18.29 -2.41 85.22
N THR A 739 18.44 -1.83 84.04
CA THR A 739 19.58 -2.07 83.14
C THR A 739 20.69 -1.05 83.45
N ALA A 740 21.85 -1.53 83.90
CA ALA A 740 23.02 -0.67 84.11
C ALA A 740 23.64 -0.25 82.78
N GLY A 741 23.99 1.04 82.65
CA GLY A 741 24.54 1.61 81.42
C GLY A 741 23.78 2.84 80.94
N ALA A 742 24.33 3.53 79.94
CA ALA A 742 23.66 4.66 79.29
C ALA A 742 22.41 4.17 78.52
N ALA A 743 21.33 4.95 78.58
CA ALA A 743 20.09 4.64 77.87
C ALA A 743 20.29 4.76 76.34
N PRO A 744 19.89 3.75 75.53
CA PRO A 744 19.88 3.86 74.08
C PRO A 744 19.01 5.03 73.59
N ALA A 745 19.37 5.63 72.46
CA ALA A 745 18.63 6.75 71.89
C ALA A 745 17.17 6.38 71.62
N GLY A 746 16.25 7.08 72.28
CA GLY A 746 14.80 6.80 72.21
C GLY A 746 14.27 5.80 73.23
N ALA A 747 15.06 5.27 74.16
CA ALA A 747 14.55 4.44 75.25
C ALA A 747 13.57 5.24 76.16
N ALA A 748 12.54 4.57 76.69
CA ALA A 748 11.55 5.17 77.58
C ALA A 748 11.22 4.24 78.76
N ASP A 749 10.42 4.72 79.73
CA ASP A 749 10.07 3.93 80.92
C ASP A 749 9.39 2.58 80.58
N GLN A 750 9.73 1.55 81.35
CA GLN A 750 9.26 0.16 81.23
C GLN A 750 9.78 -0.55 79.97
N ASP A 751 8.92 -1.05 79.10
CA ASP A 751 9.25 -1.72 77.84
C ASP A 751 8.82 -0.88 76.62
N GLY A 752 9.15 0.42 76.65
CA GLY A 752 8.76 1.40 75.65
C GLY A 752 9.89 2.23 75.05
N PHE A 753 9.57 2.94 73.97
CA PHE A 753 10.47 3.84 73.27
C PHE A 753 9.73 5.09 72.76
N VAL A 754 10.46 6.15 72.43
CA VAL A 754 9.98 7.34 71.73
C VAL A 754 10.62 7.38 70.34
N VAL A 755 9.87 7.86 69.34
CA VAL A 755 10.35 7.99 67.96
C VAL A 755 11.52 8.97 67.88
N THR A 756 12.64 8.55 67.28
CA THR A 756 13.82 9.41 67.08
C THR A 756 13.96 9.85 65.62
N GLY A 757 14.64 10.98 65.38
CA GLY A 757 14.93 11.46 64.02
C GLY A 757 15.72 10.46 63.16
N ALA A 758 16.53 9.58 63.79
CA ALA A 758 17.20 8.49 63.09
C ALA A 758 16.23 7.42 62.56
N MET A 759 15.14 7.15 63.28
CA MET A 759 14.11 6.18 62.87
C MET A 759 13.26 6.71 61.71
N THR A 760 12.83 7.98 61.75
CA THR A 760 12.04 8.60 60.67
C THR A 760 12.88 8.82 59.41
N SER A 761 14.12 9.30 59.56
CA SER A 761 15.09 9.47 58.46
C SER A 761 15.38 8.15 57.74
N LEU A 762 15.62 7.06 58.49
CA LEU A 762 15.89 5.72 57.93
C LEU A 762 14.73 5.22 57.04
N VAL A 763 13.48 5.50 57.40
CA VAL A 763 12.30 5.04 56.65
C VAL A 763 11.89 6.04 55.54
N GLY A 764 12.26 7.31 55.66
CA GLY A 764 11.87 8.37 54.73
C GLY A 764 10.43 8.88 54.92
N CYS A 765 9.89 8.80 56.15
CA CYS A 765 8.60 9.39 56.50
C CYS A 765 8.51 9.71 58.00
N ALA A 766 7.62 10.64 58.37
CA ALA A 766 7.39 11.09 59.73
C ALA A 766 5.88 11.27 60.00
N GLY A 767 5.50 11.60 61.24
CA GLY A 767 4.10 11.82 61.62
C GLY A 767 3.24 10.56 61.46
N GLU A 768 1.99 10.75 61.06
CA GLU A 768 0.97 9.69 61.03
C GLU A 768 1.31 8.53 60.07
N ASP A 769 2.04 8.81 58.98
CA ASP A 769 2.60 7.80 58.08
C ASP A 769 3.55 6.83 58.81
N PHE A 770 4.41 7.37 59.67
CA PHE A 770 5.36 6.59 60.46
C PHE A 770 4.66 5.86 61.62
N ALA A 771 3.69 6.50 62.27
CA ALA A 771 2.82 5.87 63.27
C ALA A 771 2.03 4.68 62.67
N SER A 772 1.53 4.82 61.44
CA SER A 772 0.85 3.76 60.70
C SER A 772 1.75 2.54 60.45
N ILE A 773 3.02 2.78 60.11
CA ILE A 773 4.02 1.72 60.00
C ILE A 773 4.23 1.03 61.36
N LEU A 774 4.48 1.77 62.45
CA LEU A 774 4.68 1.18 63.78
C LEU A 774 3.48 0.35 64.25
N ARG A 775 2.24 0.82 64.03
CA ARG A 775 1.03 0.05 64.34
C ARG A 775 0.95 -1.24 63.51
N SER A 776 1.32 -1.22 62.24
CA SER A 776 1.38 -2.41 61.37
C SER A 776 2.48 -3.43 61.75
N LEU A 777 3.47 -3.00 62.56
CA LEU A 777 4.52 -3.85 63.12
C LEU A 777 4.16 -4.42 64.50
N GLY A 778 3.02 -4.02 65.08
CA GLY A 778 2.53 -4.51 66.37
C GLY A 778 2.90 -3.63 67.58
N TYR A 779 3.24 -2.37 67.36
CA TYR A 779 3.42 -1.39 68.43
C TYR A 779 2.15 -0.56 68.66
N VAL A 780 1.90 -0.14 69.89
CA VAL A 780 0.81 0.76 70.29
C VAL A 780 1.41 1.95 71.04
N SER A 781 0.92 3.15 70.77
CA SER A 781 1.32 4.36 71.47
C SER A 781 0.41 4.72 72.64
N ALA A 782 0.99 5.44 73.60
CA ALA A 782 0.27 6.17 74.63
C ALA A 782 0.93 7.55 74.80
N LYS A 783 0.11 8.61 74.76
CA LYS A 783 0.53 9.97 75.10
C LYS A 783 0.68 10.11 76.61
N ARG A 784 1.71 10.84 77.06
CA ARG A 784 1.84 11.28 78.46
C ARG A 784 2.66 12.58 78.55
N PRO A 785 2.42 13.44 79.56
CA PRO A 785 3.31 14.57 79.85
C PRO A 785 4.60 14.10 80.53
N GLY A 786 5.69 14.83 80.30
CA GLY A 786 6.99 14.64 80.97
C GLY A 786 8.02 13.85 80.15
N PRO A 787 9.26 13.71 80.65
CA PRO A 787 10.38 13.14 79.89
C PRO A 787 10.18 11.65 79.55
N ALA A 788 10.91 11.18 78.52
CA ALA A 788 10.87 9.78 78.07
C ALA A 788 11.24 8.78 79.18
N ILE A 789 12.12 9.19 80.08
CA ILE A 789 12.54 8.42 81.25
C ILE A 789 12.23 9.24 82.51
N THR A 790 11.47 8.67 83.43
CA THR A 790 11.16 9.26 84.75
C THR A 790 11.83 8.53 85.91
N VAL A 791 12.42 7.35 85.67
CA VAL A 791 13.18 6.56 86.65
C VAL A 791 14.68 6.91 86.61
N PRO A 792 15.36 7.15 87.74
CA PRO A 792 16.81 7.34 87.79
C PRO A 792 17.58 6.17 87.16
N LEU A 793 18.58 6.47 86.34
CA LEU A 793 19.38 5.45 85.67
C LEU A 793 20.39 4.81 86.64
N LEU A 794 20.59 3.49 86.52
CA LEU A 794 21.69 2.80 87.20
C LEU A 794 23.00 3.13 86.45
N PRO A 795 23.98 3.78 87.10
CA PRO A 795 25.27 4.03 86.48
C PRO A 795 25.96 2.69 86.16
N ALA A 796 26.68 2.65 85.04
CA ALA A 796 27.57 1.52 84.76
C ALA A 796 28.64 1.43 85.84
N ALA A 797 28.98 0.21 86.28
CA ALA A 797 30.15 0.00 87.11
C ALA A 797 31.41 0.44 86.33
N ALA A 798 32.27 1.23 86.97
CA ALA A 798 33.46 1.78 86.34
C ALA A 798 34.52 0.67 86.09
N THR A 799 34.47 0.05 84.91
CA THR A 799 35.51 -0.87 84.45
C THR A 799 36.73 -0.07 83.98
N THR A 800 37.75 0.03 84.83
CA THR A 800 39.04 0.63 84.49
C THR A 800 39.63 -0.02 83.23
N PRO A 801 39.96 0.73 82.17
CA PRO A 801 40.64 0.17 81.01
C PRO A 801 42.03 -0.33 81.39
N ALA A 802 42.36 -1.58 81.03
CA ALA A 802 43.74 -2.04 81.04
C ALA A 802 44.49 -1.31 79.92
N ALA A 803 45.61 -0.66 80.26
CA ALA A 803 46.36 0.14 79.29
C ALA A 803 47.05 -0.75 78.24
N THR A 804 47.04 -0.30 76.99
CA THR A 804 47.98 -0.73 75.94
C THR A 804 48.37 0.52 75.17
N GLN A 805 49.62 0.59 74.72
CA GLN A 805 50.30 1.85 74.40
C GLN A 805 49.74 2.53 73.14
N ALA A 806 49.65 3.86 73.19
CA ALA A 806 49.39 4.70 72.03
C ALA A 806 50.71 5.27 71.50
N ALA A 807 50.85 5.33 70.18
CA ALA A 807 51.89 6.09 69.48
C ALA A 807 51.22 7.06 68.49
N THR A 808 51.12 8.30 68.94
CA THR A 808 51.24 9.56 68.17
C THR A 808 51.95 9.43 66.81
N VAL A 809 51.55 10.06 65.69
CA VAL A 809 50.44 10.99 65.31
C VAL A 809 50.19 10.80 63.77
N THR A 810 49.53 11.59 62.90
CA THR A 810 49.08 13.02 62.88
C THR A 810 47.99 13.25 61.81
N SER A 811 47.31 14.39 61.88
CA SER A 811 46.59 15.07 60.77
C SER A 811 47.46 16.25 60.23
N PRO A 812 47.15 16.98 59.13
CA PRO A 812 45.86 17.06 58.39
C PRO A 812 45.92 17.24 56.83
N ALA A 813 44.72 17.32 56.24
CA ALA A 813 44.27 18.19 55.12
C ALA A 813 44.84 18.15 53.68
N ASN A 814 43.86 18.22 52.74
CA ASN A 814 43.79 18.75 51.37
C ASN A 814 44.61 18.20 50.17
N GLU A 815 43.84 17.78 49.15
CA GLU A 815 43.85 18.19 47.73
C GLU A 815 45.18 18.22 46.93
N GLY A 816 45.23 17.43 45.83
CA GLY A 816 46.30 17.47 44.83
C GLY A 816 46.07 16.49 43.67
N GLU A 817 46.38 16.92 42.45
CA GLU A 817 45.96 16.40 41.13
C GLU A 817 46.61 15.09 40.60
N ALA A 818 45.91 14.46 39.63
CA ALA A 818 46.35 13.92 38.32
C ALA A 818 47.49 12.86 38.15
N ALA A 819 47.41 12.16 36.99
CA ALA A 819 48.40 11.29 36.31
C ALA A 819 48.86 10.02 37.10
N ALA A 820 48.83 8.79 36.55
CA ALA A 820 49.56 8.25 35.38
C ALA A 820 51.10 8.27 35.58
N GLU A 821 51.86 7.19 35.33
CA GLU A 821 51.66 6.12 34.34
C GLU A 821 52.43 4.81 34.68
N ALA A 822 52.20 3.75 33.88
CA ALA A 822 53.09 2.61 33.54
C ALA A 822 53.74 1.66 34.60
N GLU A 823 53.42 0.36 34.43
CA GLU A 823 54.36 -0.80 34.47
C GLU A 823 55.03 -1.26 35.80
N PRO A 824 55.65 -2.48 35.89
CA PRO A 824 56.08 -3.41 34.82
C PRO A 824 55.54 -4.86 34.88
N ALA A 825 55.90 -5.63 33.85
CA ALA A 825 55.69 -7.09 33.76
C ALA A 825 56.76 -7.92 34.52
N VAL A 826 56.52 -9.23 34.65
CA VAL A 826 57.46 -10.21 35.21
C VAL A 826 57.57 -11.41 34.26
N ALA A 827 58.79 -11.92 34.04
CA ALA A 827 59.10 -12.95 33.05
C ALA A 827 59.26 -14.37 33.66
N THR A 828 59.18 -15.41 32.82
CA THR A 828 60.01 -16.65 32.86
C THR A 828 59.71 -17.58 31.67
N ASP A 829 60.75 -17.90 30.89
CA ASP A 829 61.30 -19.25 30.56
C ASP A 829 60.40 -20.36 29.95
N ASP A 830 60.84 -21.23 29.01
CA ASP A 830 62.09 -21.35 28.22
C ASP A 830 61.92 -22.37 27.04
N ALA A 831 62.87 -22.40 26.07
CA ALA A 831 63.06 -23.34 24.94
C ALA A 831 61.95 -23.40 23.85
N GLY A 832 62.17 -23.74 22.56
CA GLY A 832 63.28 -24.28 21.74
C GLY A 832 62.64 -25.13 20.61
N GLU A 833 63.04 -25.21 19.34
CA GLU A 833 64.34 -25.11 18.62
C GLU A 833 64.19 -24.41 17.23
N THR A 834 65.05 -24.72 16.24
CA THR A 834 65.47 -23.83 15.12
C THR A 834 65.09 -24.28 13.68
N ALA A 835 65.49 -23.44 12.70
CA ALA A 835 65.73 -23.68 11.25
C ALA A 835 64.54 -23.46 10.26
N ASP A 836 64.73 -22.91 9.04
CA ASP A 836 65.80 -22.05 8.48
C ASP A 836 65.31 -21.41 7.14
N ALA A 837 66.11 -20.50 6.56
CA ALA A 837 66.08 -19.97 5.19
C ALA A 837 65.06 -18.86 4.81
N ALA A 838 65.63 -17.76 4.30
CA ALA A 838 64.98 -16.57 3.72
C ALA A 838 65.28 -16.54 2.17
N PRO A 839 65.19 -15.44 1.38
CA PRO A 839 64.74 -14.06 1.68
C PRO A 839 63.90 -13.31 0.59
N ALA A 840 63.23 -12.21 1.03
CA ALA A 840 63.04 -10.92 0.33
C ALA A 840 62.34 -10.87 -1.08
N PRO A 841 62.10 -9.68 -1.69
CA PRO A 841 62.07 -8.30 -1.17
C PRO A 841 60.63 -7.69 -1.14
N GLU A 842 60.24 -6.89 -0.15
CA GLU A 842 60.43 -5.43 0.07
C GLU A 842 59.32 -4.50 -0.50
N THR A 843 58.46 -4.01 0.42
CA THR A 843 58.23 -2.59 0.82
C THR A 843 58.85 -1.45 -0.03
N PRO A 844 58.26 -0.21 -0.07
CA PRO A 844 57.89 0.54 1.15
C PRO A 844 56.69 1.54 1.16
N ASP A 845 56.18 1.72 2.38
CA ASP A 845 55.82 2.95 3.13
C ASP A 845 54.83 4.04 2.65
N VAL A 846 53.83 4.24 3.53
CA VAL A 846 53.24 5.48 4.11
C VAL A 846 54.02 6.81 3.95
N PRO A 847 53.37 8.01 3.98
CA PRO A 847 52.36 8.39 5.00
C PRO A 847 51.17 9.28 4.57
N VAL A 848 50.35 9.64 5.58
CA VAL A 848 49.16 10.51 5.52
C VAL A 848 49.52 11.99 5.71
N LEU A 849 48.77 12.91 5.08
CA LEU A 849 48.64 14.31 5.54
C LEU A 849 47.29 14.93 5.11
N THR A 850 46.88 16.01 5.80
CA THR A 850 45.61 16.74 5.60
C THR A 850 45.81 18.13 4.98
N ALA A 851 44.72 18.90 4.81
CA ALA A 851 44.62 19.96 3.80
C ALA A 851 45.21 21.35 4.12
N GLN A 852 45.37 22.13 3.04
CA GLN A 852 45.59 23.60 2.91
C GLN A 852 47.00 24.18 3.11
N GLU A 853 47.73 24.32 2.00
CA GLU A 853 48.49 25.53 1.57
C GLU A 853 48.71 25.40 0.04
N LEU A 854 48.09 26.22 -0.81
CA LEU A 854 48.49 27.56 -1.31
C LEU A 854 49.46 27.57 -2.53
N ALA A 855 48.85 27.35 -3.71
CA ALA A 855 49.10 27.93 -5.03
C ALA A 855 50.51 28.38 -5.51
N ALA A 856 50.95 27.83 -6.66
CA ALA A 856 51.78 28.53 -7.64
C ALA A 856 51.62 27.97 -9.07
N GLN A 857 51.32 28.85 -10.04
CA GLN A 857 51.83 28.94 -11.44
C GLN A 857 51.72 27.76 -12.45
N GLU A 858 51.54 27.96 -13.77
CA GLU A 858 50.91 29.06 -14.56
C GLU A 858 50.74 28.63 -16.06
N LEU A 859 50.14 29.49 -16.90
CA LEU A 859 50.03 29.45 -18.38
C LEU A 859 49.01 28.45 -19.01
N GLY A 860 48.00 28.88 -19.78
CA GLY A 860 47.50 30.25 -20.00
C GLY A 860 46.40 30.42 -21.08
N SER A 861 45.45 31.34 -20.81
CA SER A 861 44.83 32.36 -21.71
C SER A 861 44.20 32.02 -23.07
N ALA A 862 43.14 32.70 -23.57
CA ALA A 862 42.11 33.61 -23.02
C ALA A 862 41.08 33.97 -24.14
N ASP A 863 39.89 34.51 -23.83
CA ASP A 863 39.49 35.93 -24.07
C ASP A 863 38.03 36.26 -23.62
N GLU A 864 37.64 37.54 -23.67
CA GLU A 864 36.49 38.24 -23.04
C GLU A 864 35.38 38.69 -24.07
N PRO A 865 34.41 39.63 -23.83
CA PRO A 865 34.01 40.41 -22.62
C PRO A 865 32.48 40.48 -22.29
N ALA A 866 32.11 41.20 -21.22
CA ALA A 866 30.73 41.57 -20.81
C ALA A 866 30.31 43.01 -21.24
N PRO A 867 29.05 43.46 -21.01
CA PRO A 867 28.71 44.41 -19.90
C PRO A 867 27.23 44.27 -19.41
N ALA A 868 26.55 45.22 -18.72
CA ALA A 868 26.81 45.90 -17.43
C ALA A 868 25.45 46.44 -16.85
N ALA A 869 25.45 47.33 -15.86
CA ALA A 869 24.33 47.53 -14.91
C ALA A 869 23.42 48.78 -15.07
N GLU A 870 22.27 48.72 -14.36
CA GLU A 870 21.45 49.80 -13.74
C GLU A 870 21.01 51.09 -14.49
N THR A 871 19.72 51.41 -14.35
CA THR A 871 19.19 52.80 -14.20
C THR A 871 17.79 52.76 -13.56
N ALA A 872 17.28 53.88 -13.04
CA ALA A 872 16.16 53.90 -12.08
C ALA A 872 15.07 54.97 -12.34
N SER A 873 14.04 54.96 -11.48
CA SER A 873 13.03 56.03 -11.23
C SER A 873 11.81 56.07 -12.19
N VAL A 874 10.61 56.58 -11.82
CA VAL A 874 9.94 56.89 -10.51
C VAL A 874 8.43 57.17 -10.78
N ALA A 875 7.58 57.09 -9.73
CA ALA A 875 6.23 57.69 -9.61
C ALA A 875 5.05 57.12 -10.46
N ASP A 876 3.78 57.29 -10.08
CA ASP A 876 3.12 57.35 -8.74
C ASP A 876 1.57 57.24 -8.96
N GLU A 877 0.78 57.53 -7.92
CA GLU A 877 -0.68 57.57 -7.77
C GLU A 877 -1.33 56.18 -7.56
N ALA A 878 -1.78 55.78 -6.35
CA ALA A 878 -2.63 56.42 -5.31
C ALA A 878 -4.15 56.34 -5.60
N ALA A 879 -5.05 56.30 -4.61
CA ALA A 879 -4.99 55.83 -3.22
C ALA A 879 -6.44 55.74 -2.67
N SER A 880 -6.67 54.98 -1.59
CA SER A 880 -7.79 55.23 -0.67
C SER A 880 -7.51 54.64 0.70
N ALA A 881 -8.06 55.27 1.75
CA ALA A 881 -7.76 54.97 3.15
C ALA A 881 -8.99 54.46 3.94
N ALA A 882 -8.77 53.99 5.16
CA ALA A 882 -9.82 53.57 6.10
C ALA A 882 -10.71 54.75 6.56
N PRO A 883 -11.84 54.48 7.24
CA PRO A 883 -11.76 54.52 8.70
C PRO A 883 -12.67 53.53 9.48
N VAL A 884 -12.41 53.46 10.79
CA VAL A 884 -13.25 52.95 11.92
C VAL A 884 -14.27 54.06 12.36
N PRO A 885 -15.16 53.97 13.41
CA PRO A 885 -15.23 53.03 14.56
C PRO A 885 -16.64 52.57 15.08
N ALA A 886 -16.60 51.75 16.15
CA ALA A 886 -17.45 51.70 17.38
C ALA A 886 -19.00 51.55 17.37
N ASP A 887 -19.51 50.46 18.00
CA ASP A 887 -20.16 50.40 19.33
C ASP A 887 -20.76 48.98 19.60
N ALA A 888 -20.98 48.42 20.80
CA ALA A 888 -20.63 48.78 22.19
C ALA A 888 -20.73 47.54 23.15
N MET A 889 -20.40 47.75 24.45
CA MET A 889 -20.72 46.93 25.65
C MET A 889 -19.86 45.69 26.05
N LEU A 890 -18.84 45.99 26.87
CA LEU A 890 -18.33 45.19 28.01
C LEU A 890 -19.30 45.27 29.23
N PRO A 891 -19.18 44.53 30.38
CA PRO A 891 -17.96 44.22 31.17
C PRO A 891 -17.92 42.77 31.78
N PRO A 892 -16.97 42.38 32.67
CA PRO A 892 -15.89 43.15 33.31
C PRO A 892 -14.46 42.57 33.25
N HIS A 893 -13.53 43.47 33.56
CA HIS A 893 -12.09 43.31 33.85
C HIS A 893 -11.72 44.46 34.85
N PRO A 894 -10.50 44.60 35.44
CA PRO A 894 -9.20 44.22 34.87
C PRO A 894 -8.22 43.53 35.84
N ALA A 895 -7.02 43.24 35.31
CA ALA A 895 -5.81 42.92 36.06
C ALA A 895 -4.90 44.16 36.19
N SER A 896 -3.67 43.98 36.69
CA SER A 896 -2.56 44.93 36.55
C SER A 896 -1.30 44.17 36.12
N GLU A 897 -0.44 44.83 35.36
CA GLU A 897 0.81 44.28 34.79
C GLU A 897 2.06 44.88 35.48
N ALA A 898 3.24 44.45 35.00
CA ALA A 898 4.56 45.08 35.18
C ALA A 898 5.19 45.01 36.60
N GLU A 899 6.51 45.04 36.80
CA GLU A 899 7.64 45.03 35.84
C GLU A 899 8.90 44.38 36.46
N ALA A 900 10.03 44.35 35.73
CA ALA A 900 11.31 43.83 36.20
C ALA A 900 12.29 44.95 36.64
N GLY A 901 13.25 44.63 37.50
CA GLY A 901 14.33 45.56 37.91
C GLY A 901 15.30 44.94 38.92
N ALA A 902 16.55 45.41 38.96
CA ALA A 902 17.62 44.80 39.76
C ALA A 902 18.64 45.78 40.38
N ALA A 903 19.07 45.43 41.60
CA ALA A 903 20.38 45.66 42.22
C ALA A 903 20.89 47.07 42.63
N ALA A 904 21.62 47.05 43.77
CA ALA A 904 22.60 48.03 44.28
C ALA A 904 22.05 49.37 44.82
N LEU A 905 22.71 50.10 45.76
CA LEU A 905 24.08 50.03 46.30
C LEU A 905 24.15 50.09 47.85
N GLU A 906 25.32 49.65 48.36
CA GLU A 906 26.14 50.01 49.55
C GLU A 906 25.68 51.14 50.53
N THR A 907 26.12 51.23 51.79
CA THR A 907 27.44 50.96 52.42
C THR A 907 27.30 50.47 53.89
N GLY A 908 28.34 49.83 54.46
CA GLY A 908 28.27 49.13 55.75
C GLY A 908 29.03 49.74 56.95
N ALA A 909 28.99 49.04 58.09
CA ALA A 909 29.85 49.26 59.26
C ALA A 909 29.96 48.00 60.16
N GLN A 910 31.05 47.93 60.93
CA GLN A 910 31.34 47.02 62.07
C GLN A 910 31.79 47.91 63.26
N PRO A 911 32.04 47.39 64.49
CA PRO A 911 31.34 46.38 65.28
C PRO A 911 31.12 46.85 66.75
N GLY A 912 30.69 45.94 67.66
CA GLY A 912 30.75 46.11 69.13
C GLY A 912 29.40 46.43 69.80
N GLU A 913 29.23 46.28 71.14
CA GLU A 913 30.02 45.54 72.14
C GLU A 913 29.11 45.20 73.37
N ALA A 914 29.62 44.38 74.29
CA ALA A 914 29.13 43.99 75.63
C ALA A 914 27.84 44.60 76.24
N GLY A 915 27.04 43.75 76.94
CA GLY A 915 26.09 44.20 77.96
C GLY A 915 25.09 43.15 78.46
N GLU A 916 25.01 42.95 79.78
CA GLU A 916 23.93 42.20 80.45
C GLU A 916 22.58 42.99 80.38
N VAL A 917 21.39 42.43 80.63
CA VAL A 917 20.84 42.02 81.94
C VAL A 917 19.84 40.84 81.81
N ARG A 918 19.65 40.09 82.89
CA ARG A 918 18.74 38.91 83.04
C ARG A 918 17.24 39.27 83.13
N ALA A 919 16.41 38.22 83.09
CA ALA A 919 15.00 38.08 83.49
C ALA A 919 13.97 38.07 82.33
N ALA A 920 12.93 37.22 82.31
CA ALA A 920 12.60 36.08 83.20
C ALA A 920 11.92 34.94 82.42
N SER A 921 11.88 33.74 82.98
CA SER A 921 11.26 32.56 82.39
C SER A 921 9.75 32.53 82.53
N THR A 922 9.03 32.41 81.41
CA THR A 922 7.66 31.87 81.39
C THR A 922 7.74 30.33 81.43
N PRO A 923 6.96 29.61 82.26
CA PRO A 923 6.97 28.15 82.24
C PRO A 923 6.36 27.64 80.92
N ALA A 924 7.09 26.78 80.21
CA ALA A 924 6.53 26.05 79.08
C ALA A 924 5.51 25.01 79.56
N GLU A 925 4.42 24.85 78.82
CA GLU A 925 3.48 23.74 79.04
C GLU A 925 4.18 22.39 78.79
N PRO A 926 3.83 21.32 79.53
CA PRO A 926 4.54 20.05 79.41
C PRO A 926 4.26 19.40 78.06
N GLU A 927 5.31 19.23 77.24
CA GLU A 927 5.22 18.52 75.97
C GLU A 927 4.62 17.10 76.18
N GLU A 928 3.53 16.80 75.45
CA GLU A 928 2.99 15.44 75.38
C GLU A 928 3.90 14.57 74.52
N ILE A 929 4.69 13.71 75.16
CA ILE A 929 5.47 12.71 74.43
C ILE A 929 4.59 11.50 74.08
N GLU A 930 4.77 10.98 72.87
CA GLU A 930 4.17 9.72 72.44
C GLU A 930 5.12 8.55 72.73
N VAL A 931 4.78 7.72 73.71
CA VAL A 931 5.57 6.54 74.07
C VAL A 931 4.96 5.30 73.42
N TRP A 932 5.75 4.63 72.59
CA TRP A 932 5.42 3.43 71.85
C TRP A 932 5.86 2.18 72.61
N ARG A 933 5.01 1.14 72.63
CA ARG A 933 5.27 -0.14 73.32
C ARG A 933 4.83 -1.33 72.47
N PRO A 934 5.46 -2.52 72.60
CA PRO A 934 4.95 -3.73 71.97
C PRO A 934 3.53 -4.03 72.45
N HIS A 935 2.64 -4.49 71.55
CA HIS A 935 1.29 -4.91 71.94
C HIS A 935 1.36 -6.24 72.72
N ARG A 936 1.55 -6.11 74.03
CA ARG A 936 1.78 -7.21 74.95
C ARG A 936 0.45 -7.89 75.28
N HIS A 937 0.14 -9.00 74.60
CA HIS A 937 -1.00 -9.84 74.97
C HIS A 937 -0.94 -10.21 76.46
N GLN A 938 -1.86 -9.69 77.26
CA GLN A 938 -2.08 -10.18 78.61
C GLN A 938 -2.67 -11.60 78.51
N GLY A 939 -1.95 -12.59 79.06
CA GLY A 939 -2.39 -13.98 79.11
C GLY A 939 -3.55 -14.19 80.09
N GLY A 940 -4.76 -13.80 79.69
CA GLY A 940 -5.98 -13.87 80.50
C GLY A 940 -6.84 -15.10 80.23
N ARG A 941 -6.59 -16.19 80.99
CA ARG A 941 -7.44 -17.40 81.14
C ARG A 941 -7.86 -18.17 79.87
N ARG A 942 -7.33 -19.40 79.74
CA ARG A 942 -8.11 -20.54 79.22
C ARG A 942 -9.37 -20.72 80.06
N PRO A 943 -10.54 -21.00 79.45
CA PRO A 943 -11.56 -21.88 80.01
C PRO A 943 -11.28 -23.31 79.55
N GLU A 944 -10.82 -24.19 80.44
CA GLU A 944 -10.55 -25.59 80.11
C GLU A 944 -11.62 -26.52 80.72
N GLN A 945 -12.44 -27.08 79.82
CA GLN A 945 -13.25 -28.31 79.90
C GLN A 945 -14.23 -28.56 81.08
N GLY A 946 -15.42 -29.03 80.68
CA GLY A 946 -16.30 -29.90 81.46
C GLY A 946 -17.62 -29.25 81.92
N ALA A 947 -18.76 -29.94 81.92
CA ALA A 947 -19.19 -31.22 81.32
C ALA A 947 -20.74 -31.18 81.23
N ARG A 948 -21.52 -32.03 80.53
CA ARG A 948 -21.53 -33.51 80.47
C ARG A 948 -22.46 -33.99 79.32
N SER A 949 -22.36 -35.29 79.02
CA SER A 949 -23.43 -36.25 78.60
C SER A 949 -24.35 -35.94 77.40
N GLY A 950 -24.66 -36.92 76.53
CA GLY A 950 -24.31 -38.35 76.63
C GLY A 950 -24.56 -39.19 75.37
N ARG A 951 -23.92 -40.36 75.38
CA ARG A 951 -24.04 -41.50 74.44
C ARG A 951 -25.19 -42.43 74.90
N PRO A 952 -25.70 -43.38 74.09
CA PRO A 952 -24.99 -44.65 73.74
C PRO A 952 -24.77 -44.84 72.21
N GLU A 953 -23.66 -45.40 71.70
CA GLU A 953 -23.29 -46.83 71.54
C GLU A 953 -24.00 -47.53 70.36
N ARG A 954 -23.29 -47.84 69.25
CA ARG A 954 -22.56 -49.10 68.88
C ARG A 954 -23.52 -50.22 68.36
N PRO A 955 -23.06 -51.19 67.51
CA PRO A 955 -21.67 -51.54 67.18
C PRO A 955 -21.29 -51.59 65.68
N GLN A 956 -19.99 -51.35 65.45
CA GLN A 956 -19.06 -52.16 64.64
C GLN A 956 -19.61 -53.33 63.77
N GLN A 957 -19.45 -53.20 62.43
CA GLN A 957 -18.96 -54.28 61.57
C GLN A 957 -18.29 -53.70 60.31
N GLY A 958 -17.57 -54.51 59.51
CA GLY A 958 -16.98 -54.04 58.26
C GLY A 958 -16.26 -55.10 57.41
N GLY A 959 -16.26 -54.87 56.11
CA GLY A 959 -15.40 -55.48 55.07
C GLY A 959 -15.11 -54.38 54.03
N ARG A 960 -13.86 -54.13 53.61
CA ARG A 960 -12.99 -54.95 52.76
C ARG A 960 -13.57 -55.20 51.35
N ARG A 961 -12.88 -54.63 50.34
CA ARG A 961 -12.29 -55.29 49.14
C ARG A 961 -13.18 -56.22 48.28
N ASP A 962 -13.17 -56.19 46.95
CA ASP A 962 -12.30 -55.51 45.96
C ASP A 962 -13.04 -55.26 44.61
N ASP A 963 -12.37 -54.56 43.68
CA ASP A 963 -12.44 -54.76 42.22
C ASP A 963 -13.77 -54.63 41.43
N ARG A 964 -13.96 -53.48 40.72
CA ARG A 964 -13.52 -53.36 39.30
C ARG A 964 -13.71 -51.98 38.64
N ARG A 965 -12.73 -51.62 37.79
CA ARG A 965 -12.77 -50.62 36.68
C ARG A 965 -13.40 -51.27 35.41
N PRO A 966 -13.68 -50.56 34.27
CA PRO A 966 -13.20 -49.22 33.85
C PRO A 966 -14.25 -48.27 33.21
N ARG A 967 -13.77 -47.05 32.82
CA ARG A 967 -14.17 -46.13 31.71
C ARG A 967 -15.65 -46.10 31.22
N GLY A 968 -16.32 -44.94 31.03
CA GLY A 968 -15.99 -43.54 31.27
C GLY A 968 -16.20 -42.60 30.06
N GLY A 969 -16.82 -41.42 30.28
CA GLY A 969 -16.88 -40.29 29.33
C GLY A 969 -18.27 -39.95 28.76
N GLY A 970 -18.64 -38.66 28.73
CA GLY A 970 -19.83 -38.13 28.02
C GLY A 970 -20.60 -37.03 28.78
N ARG A 971 -20.61 -35.79 28.25
CA ARG A 971 -21.49 -34.67 28.69
C ARG A 971 -22.89 -34.80 28.06
N PRO A 972 -23.96 -34.18 28.62
CA PRO A 972 -24.43 -32.90 28.06
C PRO A 972 -25.12 -31.92 29.07
N GLY A 973 -25.56 -30.75 28.60
CA GLY A 973 -26.48 -29.82 29.28
C GLY A 973 -25.84 -28.53 29.86
N SER A 974 -26.55 -27.42 30.08
CA SER A 974 -27.95 -27.04 29.75
C SER A 974 -28.15 -25.50 29.79
N ALA A 975 -29.28 -25.00 29.29
CA ALA A 975 -29.82 -23.61 29.46
C ALA A 975 -30.69 -23.53 30.76
N PRO A 976 -31.66 -22.58 31.00
CA PRO A 976 -32.09 -21.35 30.30
C PRO A 976 -32.45 -20.14 31.23
N GLY A 977 -33.10 -19.07 30.71
CA GLY A 977 -34.34 -18.55 31.36
C GLY A 977 -34.46 -17.06 31.81
N GLN A 978 -35.33 -16.31 31.12
CA GLN A 978 -36.37 -15.36 31.60
C GLN A 978 -36.10 -13.96 32.23
N GLU A 979 -36.85 -12.98 31.66
CA GLU A 979 -37.70 -11.93 32.30
C GLU A 979 -37.27 -10.46 32.56
N GLN A 980 -38.32 -9.63 32.71
CA GLN A 980 -38.46 -8.14 32.70
C GLN A 980 -38.87 -7.64 34.13
N PRO A 981 -39.15 -6.33 34.48
CA PRO A 981 -39.67 -5.19 33.67
C PRO A 981 -39.28 -3.73 34.06
N ALA A 982 -39.97 -2.73 33.46
CA ALA A 982 -40.06 -1.26 33.76
C ALA A 982 -38.79 -0.39 33.53
N ALA A 983 -38.76 0.81 32.91
CA ALA A 983 -39.65 2.01 32.82
C ALA A 983 -39.53 2.97 34.05
N GLN A 984 -39.49 4.31 33.98
CA GLN A 984 -39.89 5.36 32.99
C GLN A 984 -38.92 6.59 33.04
N ALA A 985 -39.09 7.76 32.37
CA ALA A 985 -39.30 8.09 30.94
C ALA A 985 -39.31 9.65 30.70
N ALA A 986 -38.41 10.21 29.87
CA ALA A 986 -38.38 11.61 29.36
C ALA A 986 -37.43 11.70 28.14
N GLY A 987 -37.50 12.61 27.15
CA GLY A 987 -38.48 13.68 26.87
C GLY A 987 -37.86 15.08 26.73
N ALA A 988 -37.98 15.87 25.65
CA ALA A 988 -37.87 15.62 24.19
C ALA A 988 -37.90 16.97 23.44
N GLU A 989 -37.06 17.18 22.41
CA GLU A 989 -37.45 18.02 21.26
C GLU A 989 -36.72 17.60 19.96
N ALA A 990 -37.18 18.08 18.80
CA ALA A 990 -36.86 17.53 17.48
C ALA A 990 -37.27 18.48 16.32
N SER A 991 -36.32 19.11 15.60
CA SER A 991 -36.68 19.92 14.42
C SER A 991 -35.64 20.02 13.29
N GLN A 992 -36.02 20.19 12.00
CA GLN A 992 -37.23 19.77 11.27
C GLN A 992 -37.03 19.87 9.72
N GLN A 993 -37.40 18.80 8.98
CA GLN A 993 -38.14 18.84 7.67
C GLN A 993 -37.44 19.46 6.41
N GLN A 994 -37.92 19.39 5.15
CA GLN A 994 -39.27 19.18 4.56
C GLN A 994 -39.36 18.12 3.40
N ARG A 995 -40.55 18.03 2.76
CA ARG A 995 -41.19 16.91 2.00
C ARG A 995 -42.36 17.50 1.14
N PRO A 996 -43.29 16.76 0.48
CA PRO A 996 -43.32 15.36 0.02
C PRO A 996 -43.34 15.28 -1.55
N PRO A 997 -44.43 15.17 -2.37
CA PRO A 997 -45.86 14.82 -2.19
C PRO A 997 -46.20 13.40 -2.78
N ARG A 998 -47.38 13.20 -3.41
CA ARG A 998 -47.90 11.96 -4.07
C ARG A 998 -48.98 12.30 -5.12
N ARG A 999 -49.54 11.31 -5.84
CA ARG A 999 -50.85 11.39 -6.51
C ARG A 999 -51.56 10.02 -6.56
N ASP A 1000 -52.89 10.02 -6.43
CA ASP A 1000 -53.79 8.85 -6.44
C ASP A 1000 -54.92 8.96 -7.50
N GLU A 1001 -55.79 7.95 -7.54
CA GLU A 1001 -56.76 7.53 -8.59
C GLU A 1001 -57.84 8.52 -9.09
N ARG A 1002 -58.46 8.18 -10.25
CA ARG A 1002 -59.90 8.35 -10.57
C ARG A 1002 -60.32 7.43 -11.74
N ALA A 1003 -61.63 7.28 -12.01
CA ALA A 1003 -62.18 6.06 -12.63
C ALA A 1003 -63.30 6.24 -13.68
N ARG A 1004 -63.54 5.16 -14.46
CA ARG A 1004 -64.74 4.75 -15.24
C ARG A 1004 -65.30 5.66 -16.35
N ASP A 1005 -65.53 5.05 -17.52
CA ASP A 1005 -66.85 5.08 -18.20
C ASP A 1005 -67.07 3.77 -19.01
N ASP A 1006 -68.25 3.56 -19.62
CA ASP A 1006 -68.78 2.22 -20.00
C ASP A 1006 -69.65 2.18 -21.30
N ARG A 1007 -69.83 0.94 -21.84
CA ARG A 1007 -70.92 0.40 -22.71
C ARG A 1007 -70.68 0.10 -24.21
N ASN A 1008 -71.14 -1.12 -24.58
CA ASN A 1008 -71.81 -1.51 -25.85
C ASN A 1008 -70.99 -1.71 -27.16
N ARG A 1009 -71.31 -2.68 -28.07
CA ARG A 1009 -72.28 -3.81 -28.04
C ARG A 1009 -72.05 -4.84 -29.20
N GLY A 1010 -72.23 -6.13 -28.92
CA GLY A 1010 -72.50 -7.20 -29.93
C GLY A 1010 -71.29 -7.76 -30.72
N GLY A 1011 -71.28 -8.99 -31.22
CA GLY A 1011 -72.27 -10.09 -31.11
C GLY A 1011 -71.71 -11.46 -31.59
N ARG A 1012 -72.44 -12.55 -31.29
CA ARG A 1012 -72.18 -13.97 -31.70
C ARG A 1012 -73.36 -14.45 -32.56
N PRO A 1013 -73.27 -15.52 -33.41
CA PRO A 1013 -73.10 -16.91 -32.93
C PRO A 1013 -72.38 -17.93 -33.87
N ASP A 1014 -72.13 -19.14 -33.32
CA ASP A 1014 -72.22 -20.55 -33.82
C ASP A 1014 -72.01 -20.90 -35.33
N ARG A 1015 -71.58 -22.11 -35.76
CA ARG A 1015 -72.08 -23.45 -35.34
C ARG A 1015 -71.28 -24.64 -35.97
N GLU A 1016 -71.17 -25.79 -35.27
CA GLU A 1016 -71.01 -27.23 -35.73
C GLU A 1016 -69.97 -27.62 -36.83
N GLU A 1017 -69.41 -28.84 -37.00
CA GLU A 1017 -69.21 -30.15 -36.28
C GLU A 1017 -68.01 -30.86 -37.04
N ARG A 1018 -67.33 -31.98 -36.74
CA ARG A 1018 -67.34 -33.20 -35.88
C ARG A 1018 -65.87 -33.58 -35.54
N GLY A 1019 -65.46 -34.65 -34.84
CA GLY A 1019 -66.13 -35.77 -34.14
C GLY A 1019 -65.09 -36.68 -33.45
N GLY A 1020 -65.47 -37.51 -32.46
CA GLY A 1020 -64.57 -38.37 -31.65
C GLY A 1020 -64.38 -39.81 -32.19
N PRO A 1021 -63.93 -40.82 -31.38
CA PRO A 1021 -64.06 -40.94 -29.91
C PRO A 1021 -62.75 -41.35 -29.14
N ARG A 1022 -62.78 -42.38 -28.26
CA ARG A 1022 -61.90 -42.55 -27.07
C ARG A 1022 -61.38 -43.98 -26.81
N ARG A 1023 -60.34 -44.07 -25.96
CA ARG A 1023 -60.07 -45.06 -24.85
C ARG A 1023 -59.28 -46.37 -25.10
N GLU A 1024 -58.83 -46.93 -23.96
CA GLU A 1024 -58.12 -48.22 -23.69
C GLU A 1024 -56.65 -48.32 -24.15
N GLY A 1025 -55.77 -49.17 -23.56
CA GLY A 1025 -55.90 -50.19 -22.50
C GLY A 1025 -54.57 -50.47 -21.75
N GLN A 1026 -54.46 -51.52 -20.92
CA GLN A 1026 -53.32 -51.74 -19.98
C GLN A 1026 -52.46 -53.00 -20.25
N ARG A 1027 -51.12 -52.85 -20.26
CA ARG A 1027 -50.09 -53.85 -19.82
C ARG A 1027 -50.14 -55.24 -20.55
N PRO A 1028 -49.38 -56.30 -20.16
CA PRO A 1028 -48.22 -56.44 -19.23
C PRO A 1028 -46.93 -57.01 -19.89
N GLY A 1029 -45.84 -57.19 -19.12
CA GLY A 1029 -44.69 -57.99 -19.60
C GLY A 1029 -43.38 -57.86 -18.79
N GLY A 1030 -43.20 -58.69 -17.76
CA GLY A 1030 -41.89 -59.17 -17.29
C GLY A 1030 -41.89 -60.72 -17.32
N PRO A 1031 -40.98 -61.46 -16.65
CA PRO A 1031 -39.94 -61.00 -15.69
C PRO A 1031 -38.60 -61.82 -15.75
N ARG A 1032 -37.76 -61.72 -14.69
CA ARG A 1032 -36.68 -62.67 -14.25
C ARG A 1032 -35.36 -62.65 -15.07
N ARG A 1033 -34.18 -62.96 -14.49
CA ARG A 1033 -33.82 -63.26 -13.08
C ARG A 1033 -32.36 -62.86 -12.73
N ASP A 1034 -32.11 -62.78 -11.43
CA ASP A 1034 -30.84 -62.61 -10.72
C ASP A 1034 -29.95 -63.87 -10.75
N GLU A 1035 -28.64 -63.76 -10.41
CA GLU A 1035 -28.09 -64.14 -9.08
C GLU A 1035 -26.54 -63.99 -8.95
N ARG A 1036 -26.07 -63.50 -7.78
CA ARG A 1036 -24.78 -63.76 -7.04
C ARG A 1036 -23.43 -63.68 -7.81
N GLY A 1037 -22.39 -62.95 -7.38
CA GLY A 1037 -21.64 -62.97 -6.10
C GLY A 1037 -20.13 -63.16 -6.43
N ASP A 1038 -19.09 -62.88 -5.63
CA ASP A 1038 -18.92 -62.37 -4.25
C ASP A 1038 -17.56 -61.57 -4.14
N ARG A 1039 -17.18 -61.14 -2.92
CA ARG A 1039 -16.08 -60.22 -2.49
C ARG A 1039 -14.67 -60.29 -3.13
N GLY A 1040 -13.97 -59.15 -3.04
CA GLY A 1040 -12.50 -58.99 -3.07
C GLY A 1040 -12.03 -58.01 -4.15
N GLY A 1041 -11.00 -57.16 -3.99
CA GLY A 1041 -10.12 -56.84 -2.85
C GLY A 1041 -9.33 -55.54 -3.15
N GLU A 1042 -8.47 -55.07 -2.25
CA GLU A 1042 -7.81 -53.76 -2.40
C GLU A 1042 -6.57 -53.72 -3.32
N ARG A 1043 -6.45 -52.59 -4.06
CA ARG A 1043 -5.21 -51.82 -4.37
C ARG A 1043 -4.15 -52.33 -5.38
N PHE A 1044 -3.70 -51.36 -6.18
CA PHE A 1044 -2.41 -51.21 -6.89
C PHE A 1044 -2.01 -52.17 -8.04
N GLN A 1045 -1.88 -51.61 -9.25
CA GLN A 1045 -0.82 -51.95 -10.21
C GLN A 1045 -0.53 -50.78 -11.18
N GLN A 1046 0.63 -50.82 -11.85
CA GLN A 1046 1.22 -49.70 -12.61
C GLN A 1046 0.80 -49.67 -14.11
N PRO A 1047 0.87 -48.50 -14.78
CA PRO A 1047 0.68 -48.41 -16.23
C PRO A 1047 1.88 -48.98 -17.02
N ARG A 1048 1.62 -49.48 -18.24
CA ARG A 1048 2.62 -50.00 -19.19
C ARG A 1048 2.99 -48.97 -20.29
N PRO A 1049 4.14 -49.14 -20.98
CA PRO A 1049 4.81 -48.03 -21.69
C PRO A 1049 4.27 -47.71 -23.11
N ARG A 1050 4.71 -46.57 -23.64
CA ARG A 1050 4.44 -46.09 -25.02
C ARG A 1050 5.38 -46.76 -26.05
N PRO A 1051 4.95 -46.90 -27.33
CA PRO A 1051 5.81 -47.36 -28.42
C PRO A 1051 6.80 -46.28 -28.91
N ALA A 1052 7.81 -46.72 -29.67
CA ALA A 1052 8.95 -45.91 -30.11
C ALA A 1052 8.70 -45.04 -31.36
N ALA A 1053 9.64 -44.14 -31.65
CA ALA A 1053 9.58 -43.17 -32.74
C ALA A 1053 9.82 -43.79 -34.14
N ARG A 1054 9.42 -43.04 -35.17
CA ARG A 1054 9.74 -43.27 -36.58
C ARG A 1054 10.67 -42.15 -37.06
N GLU A 1055 11.62 -42.48 -37.93
CA GLU A 1055 12.58 -41.51 -38.48
C GLU A 1055 11.92 -40.60 -39.55
N PRO A 1056 12.47 -39.39 -39.81
CA PRO A 1056 11.86 -38.41 -40.72
C PRO A 1056 12.07 -38.73 -42.21
N ASP A 1057 11.16 -38.21 -43.04
CA ASP A 1057 11.24 -38.27 -44.50
C ASP A 1057 12.44 -37.46 -45.05
N PRO A 1058 13.33 -38.06 -45.87
CA PRO A 1058 14.54 -37.39 -46.37
C PRO A 1058 14.27 -36.25 -47.36
N ASP A 1059 13.12 -36.20 -48.03
CA ASP A 1059 12.81 -35.11 -48.97
C ASP A 1059 12.20 -33.87 -48.30
N SER A 1060 11.87 -33.98 -47.01
CA SER A 1060 11.35 -32.90 -46.16
C SER A 1060 12.22 -31.63 -46.22
N PRO A 1061 11.61 -30.42 -46.32
CA PRO A 1061 12.36 -29.17 -46.24
C PRO A 1061 13.09 -28.99 -44.91
N PHE A 1062 12.63 -29.64 -43.83
CA PHE A 1062 13.31 -29.64 -42.54
C PHE A 1062 14.60 -30.47 -42.55
N ALA A 1063 14.70 -31.54 -43.34
CA ALA A 1063 15.95 -32.28 -43.52
C ALA A 1063 16.99 -31.44 -44.26
N LYS A 1064 16.57 -30.68 -45.28
CA LYS A 1064 17.43 -29.76 -46.04
C LYS A 1064 17.89 -28.57 -45.18
N LEU A 1065 17.05 -28.06 -44.28
CA LEU A 1065 17.45 -27.07 -43.27
C LEU A 1065 18.42 -27.62 -42.21
N ALA A 1066 18.25 -28.87 -41.77
CA ALA A 1066 19.18 -29.52 -40.85
C ALA A 1066 20.57 -29.74 -41.48
N ALA A 1067 20.62 -30.14 -42.76
CA ALA A 1067 21.86 -30.26 -43.52
C ALA A 1067 22.57 -28.90 -43.70
N LEU A 1068 21.82 -27.84 -44.03
CA LEU A 1068 22.35 -26.47 -44.14
C LEU A 1068 22.93 -25.99 -42.79
N LYS A 1069 22.23 -26.29 -41.68
CA LYS A 1069 22.71 -25.98 -40.33
C LYS A 1069 24.03 -26.71 -40.04
N ALA A 1070 24.13 -28.00 -40.33
CA ALA A 1070 25.35 -28.78 -40.13
C ALA A 1070 26.53 -28.25 -40.97
N GLN A 1071 26.31 -27.79 -42.20
CA GLN A 1071 27.35 -27.14 -43.00
C GLN A 1071 27.82 -25.81 -42.38
N LEU A 1072 26.91 -25.00 -41.82
CA LEU A 1072 27.26 -23.74 -41.16
C LEU A 1072 27.97 -23.93 -39.82
N GLU A 1073 27.67 -25.01 -39.09
CA GLU A 1073 28.37 -25.37 -37.85
C GLU A 1073 29.76 -25.97 -38.14
N GLY A 1074 29.92 -26.76 -39.21
CA GLY A 1074 31.19 -27.32 -39.66
C GLY A 1074 32.10 -26.38 -40.46
N SER A 1075 31.77 -25.09 -40.56
CA SER A 1075 32.56 -24.07 -41.28
C SER A 1075 33.19 -23.04 -40.33
N LYS A 1076 33.55 -23.47 -39.11
CA LYS A 1076 33.97 -22.58 -38.00
C LYS A 1076 35.21 -23.02 -37.21
N ASP A 1077 35.86 -24.10 -37.64
CA ASP A 1077 37.21 -24.52 -37.23
C ASP A 1077 38.20 -24.29 -38.40
#